data_AF-S7N2T2-F1
#
_entry.id   AF-S7N2T2-F1
#
_cell.length_a   1.000
_cell.length_b   1.000
_cell.length_c   1.000
_cell.angle_alpha   90.00
_cell.angle_beta   90.00
_cell.angle_gamma   90.00
#
_symmetry.space_group_name_H-M   'P 1'
#
loop_
_entity.id
_entity.type
_entity.pdbx_description
1 polymer ?
#
loop_
_entity_poly.entity_id
_entity_poly.type
_entity_poly.pdbx_seq_one_letter_code
_entity_poly.pdbx_strand_id
1 'polypeptide(L)'
;MGPRAGALVSRGLILCVWLTTHCAGPHAEGFSQEGLDASRADLWASANTSLLQGFRCQPASQLSRDRLSALIRRMASQQVLLRAWQLSCLANLAALHGLQSDFPLHPPDLLLFYNLGHVREADCRAFTRRAAQGDTELLANLPDQRAALQHSALACLGVSHPPRLSASDLLLLGVLVCDMEASSIMASDPHVLQNLQRCPRLTPAQQAALNTLLTSGRTVLGPPISWNLEELQALGPLATYISSSLWMHVQEAVGLDFFGSMVAACRAGRLSQRDIRHFVTSFLEAKAKAKLMSSRPKRGTGRPCIQGNITAATLQDDLFLLRYDCSQLESCLGSRVLRANVDRLLQHPLPTECQRVVKAKLARIYPSGIPEEQLRLITSLVYLYSLVEIRQWNITSRDTVMALLASDVALGNQTEAILQKFLDHKGTITSALLVAIGGSRLCWMSPRQIQAIRPSEFRLAGALDTSSCPQSRKNELFFKAREAFGSTRTTTAYYDFVRGAPTEELQRLAQANVSMDIHTFTNLNPCALQDCIKPMKVDKKLGRGVAKIHIEDDGTYFQVSQDGGTRKLEKAKISLDDCLACSGCVTSAETVLITQQSHEELRKILDANKTAAPDQQKLVVISVSPQSSASLAARFQLNPTDTAKKLTAFFKKLGAHYVFDTAFSRNFSLLESQREFVQRFREQASSKQALPVLASACPGWICYAEKTHGSAIIPYISTARSPQQVMGSLVKDFFAQQQHVTPDKIHHVTVMPCYDKKLEASRPDFFSQEHQTRDVDCVITTGEVFKLLEEEGVSLSELEPAPLDSVFSSVSVQEPTSHRGGGSGGYLEHVFRHAAQELFGIHVDEVTYKPLRNKDFQEVTLESEGRVLLHFAAAYGFRNIQNLVQKLKRGRCPYHYVEVMACPSGCLNGGGQLKAPEMPGKELLQHVERLYSMVRTEAPEDVPGVQELYEHWLHGEGSERASCLLHTSYHAVEKASSGLSIRW
;
A
#
# COMPACT_ATOMS: atom_id res chain seq x y z
N MET A 1 -25.21 -30.40 54.12
CA MET A 1 -25.57 -29.53 55.27
C MET A 1 -24.89 -28.18 55.05
N GLY A 2 -25.63 -27.09 54.87
CA GLY A 2 -25.11 -25.73 55.19
C GLY A 2 -25.27 -25.46 56.70
N PRO A 3 -25.03 -24.25 57.26
CA PRO A 3 -24.67 -22.95 56.64
C PRO A 3 -23.65 -22.06 57.46
N ARG A 4 -23.50 -20.78 57.02
CA ARG A 4 -22.98 -19.53 57.70
C ARG A 4 -21.47 -19.21 57.60
N ALA A 5 -21.04 -18.16 56.87
CA ALA A 5 -21.17 -16.69 57.03
C ALA A 5 -20.23 -16.13 58.14
N GLY A 6 -19.16 -15.37 57.88
CA GLY A 6 -18.99 -13.98 57.38
C GLY A 6 -17.77 -13.39 58.15
N ALA A 7 -17.02 -12.35 57.79
CA ALA A 7 -17.20 -11.22 56.88
C ALA A 7 -15.86 -10.43 56.74
N LEU A 8 -15.87 -9.46 55.81
CA LEU A 8 -15.06 -8.22 55.72
C LEU A 8 -13.64 -8.28 55.10
N VAL A 9 -13.57 -7.98 53.80
CA VAL A 9 -12.54 -7.06 53.28
C VAL A 9 -13.23 -5.90 52.56
N SER A 10 -12.82 -4.70 52.96
CA SER A 10 -13.38 -3.39 52.65
C SER A 10 -13.17 -2.95 51.20
N ARG A 11 -14.13 -2.15 50.75
CA ARG A 11 -14.24 -1.46 49.46
C ARG A 11 -13.12 -0.45 49.23
N GLY A 12 -12.65 -0.37 47.98
CA GLY A 12 -12.02 0.82 47.39
C GLY A 12 -10.67 0.59 46.72
N LEU A 13 -10.64 0.03 45.50
CA LEU A 13 -9.68 0.33 44.40
C LEU A 13 -9.67 -0.64 43.20
N ILE A 14 -10.61 -1.58 43.08
CA ILE A 14 -10.71 -2.45 41.89
C ILE A 14 -12.13 -2.40 41.34
N LEU A 15 -12.47 -1.27 40.71
CA LEU A 15 -13.67 -1.14 39.87
C LEU A 15 -13.54 0.10 38.97
N CYS A 16 -12.70 0.08 37.92
CA CYS A 16 -12.67 1.19 36.94
C CYS A 16 -12.02 0.95 35.56
N VAL A 17 -11.73 -0.27 35.08
CA VAL A 17 -10.89 -0.41 33.85
C VAL A 17 -11.46 -1.33 32.74
N TRP A 18 -12.75 -1.67 32.72
CA TRP A 18 -13.34 -2.38 31.55
C TRP A 18 -14.75 -1.91 31.15
N LEU A 19 -15.03 -0.62 31.36
CA LEU A 19 -16.18 0.09 30.79
C LEU A 19 -15.69 1.48 30.37
N THR A 20 -16.05 1.94 29.16
CA THR A 20 -15.78 3.28 28.53
C THR A 20 -14.59 3.44 27.57
N THR A 21 -14.27 2.45 26.73
CA THR A 21 -13.33 2.71 25.62
C THR A 21 -13.79 2.13 24.30
N HIS A 22 -15.06 2.33 23.94
CA HIS A 22 -15.42 2.74 22.60
C HIS A 22 -16.61 3.66 22.76
N CYS A 23 -16.60 4.72 21.95
CA CYS A 23 -17.51 5.83 22.01
C CYS A 23 -17.25 6.84 23.16
N ALA A 24 -16.79 8.03 22.79
CA ALA A 24 -17.04 9.27 23.52
C ALA A 24 -17.33 10.33 22.44
N GLY A 25 -18.49 10.97 22.50
CA GLY A 25 -18.74 12.27 21.86
C GLY A 25 -18.70 13.35 22.95
N PRO A 26 -18.61 14.64 22.60
CA PRO A 26 -18.21 15.68 23.54
C PRO A 26 -19.32 15.99 24.55
N HIS A 27 -18.98 16.04 25.83
CA HIS A 27 -19.70 16.84 26.82
C HIS A 27 -18.95 18.16 27.00
N ALA A 28 -19.63 19.27 26.72
CA ALA A 28 -19.29 20.59 27.25
C ALA A 28 -20.59 21.13 27.88
N GLU A 29 -20.56 21.42 29.18
CA GLU A 29 -21.68 21.98 29.94
C GLU A 29 -21.84 23.49 29.66
N GLY A 30 -23.10 23.90 29.47
CA GLY A 30 -23.62 25.27 29.33
C GLY A 30 -24.14 25.58 27.92
N PHE A 31 -25.43 25.78 27.62
CA PHE A 31 -26.64 26.03 28.42
C PHE A 31 -27.91 25.71 27.58
N SER A 32 -29.06 25.55 28.27
CA SER A 32 -30.48 25.54 27.83
C SER A 32 -31.02 24.42 26.91
N GLN A 33 -31.62 23.42 27.57
CA GLN A 33 -32.85 22.67 27.22
C GLN A 33 -33.18 22.44 25.73
N GLU A 34 -32.62 21.38 25.15
CA GLU A 34 -33.31 20.37 24.29
C GLU A 34 -32.27 19.38 23.74
N GLY A 35 -31.90 18.35 24.52
CA GLY A 35 -30.84 17.41 24.11
C GLY A 35 -30.55 16.24 25.07
N LEU A 36 -31.61 15.52 25.45
CA LEU A 36 -31.68 14.11 25.93
C LEU A 36 -30.55 13.53 26.80
N ASP A 37 -30.84 13.46 28.10
CA ASP A 37 -30.08 12.86 29.22
C ASP A 37 -30.14 11.31 29.24
N ALA A 38 -29.19 10.66 29.94
CA ALA A 38 -29.06 9.20 30.06
C ALA A 38 -30.28 8.49 30.70
N SER A 39 -31.22 9.25 31.26
CA SER A 39 -32.51 8.78 31.80
C SER A 39 -33.56 8.44 30.73
N ARG A 40 -33.29 8.69 29.44
CA ARG A 40 -34.25 8.53 28.32
C ARG A 40 -34.02 7.30 27.43
N ALA A 41 -33.34 6.27 27.92
CA ALA A 41 -33.19 4.97 27.22
C ALA A 41 -34.53 4.29 26.86
N ASP A 42 -35.64 4.67 27.51
CA ASP A 42 -36.99 4.19 27.18
C ASP A 42 -37.59 4.84 25.91
N LEU A 43 -36.99 5.89 25.33
CA LEU A 43 -37.48 6.57 24.11
C LEU A 43 -37.07 5.90 22.79
N TRP A 44 -36.13 4.96 22.79
CA TRP A 44 -35.78 4.25 21.54
C TRP A 44 -36.89 3.26 21.13
N ALA A 45 -37.75 2.88 22.06
CA ALA A 45 -38.97 2.13 21.78
C ALA A 45 -40.04 2.97 21.03
N SER A 46 -39.98 4.30 21.09
CA SER A 46 -40.98 5.23 20.52
C SER A 46 -40.41 6.28 19.53
N ALA A 47 -39.12 6.21 19.17
CA ALA A 47 -38.44 7.19 18.33
C ALA A 47 -38.81 7.13 16.83
N ASN A 48 -38.76 8.28 16.14
CA ASN A 48 -38.95 8.42 14.70
C ASN A 48 -37.64 8.20 13.91
N THR A 49 -37.73 8.08 12.59
CA THR A 49 -36.60 7.74 11.71
C THR A 49 -35.43 8.73 11.78
N SER A 50 -35.70 10.04 11.94
CA SER A 50 -34.64 11.06 12.01
C SER A 50 -33.84 10.99 13.31
N LEU A 51 -34.47 10.66 14.43
CA LEU A 51 -33.78 10.39 15.69
C LEU A 51 -32.89 9.15 15.61
N LEU A 52 -33.31 8.10 14.90
CA LEU A 52 -32.52 6.87 14.72
C LEU A 52 -31.31 7.08 13.78
N GLN A 53 -31.42 7.97 12.77
CA GLN A 53 -30.29 8.34 11.91
C GLN A 53 -29.19 9.11 12.67
N GLY A 54 -29.57 9.90 13.68
CA GLY A 54 -28.65 10.67 14.54
C GLY A 54 -27.95 9.85 15.64
N PHE A 55 -28.13 8.53 15.64
CA PHE A 55 -27.60 7.60 16.64
C PHE A 55 -26.09 7.76 16.87
N ARG A 56 -25.69 7.77 18.15
CA ARG A 56 -24.29 7.79 18.59
C ARG A 56 -23.94 6.50 19.32
N CYS A 57 -22.70 6.08 19.07
CA CYS A 57 -22.08 4.91 19.67
C CYS A 57 -22.15 4.94 21.22
N GLN A 58 -21.89 6.10 21.85
CA GLN A 58 -21.62 6.17 23.30
C GLN A 58 -22.86 5.93 24.15
N PRO A 59 -24.00 6.58 23.88
CA PRO A 59 -25.25 6.23 24.53
C PRO A 59 -25.65 4.76 24.28
N ALA A 60 -25.36 4.22 23.11
CA ALA A 60 -25.73 2.86 22.74
C ALA A 60 -24.92 1.79 23.47
N SER A 61 -23.65 2.08 23.76
CA SER A 61 -22.77 1.20 24.53
C SER A 61 -23.26 0.96 25.96
N GLN A 62 -24.17 1.80 26.46
CA GLN A 62 -24.76 1.69 27.79
C GLN A 62 -26.07 0.88 27.82
N LEU A 63 -26.55 0.41 26.66
CA LEU A 63 -27.76 -0.39 26.60
C LEU A 63 -27.54 -1.82 27.11
N SER A 64 -28.59 -2.38 27.71
CA SER A 64 -28.65 -3.83 27.94
C SER A 64 -28.81 -4.58 26.61
N ARG A 65 -28.43 -5.87 26.62
CA ARG A 65 -28.55 -6.78 25.46
C ARG A 65 -29.94 -6.72 24.81
N ASP A 66 -31.01 -6.78 25.60
CA ASP A 66 -32.39 -6.81 25.09
C ASP A 66 -32.78 -5.47 24.45
N ARG A 67 -32.35 -4.35 25.04
CA ARG A 67 -32.61 -3.01 24.50
C ARG A 67 -31.83 -2.78 23.20
N LEU A 68 -30.59 -3.25 23.13
CA LEU A 68 -29.78 -3.17 21.92
C LEU A 68 -30.36 -4.04 20.79
N SER A 69 -30.82 -5.25 21.10
CA SER A 69 -31.52 -6.11 20.14
C SER A 69 -32.80 -5.45 19.61
N ALA A 70 -33.61 -4.87 20.48
CA ALA A 70 -34.82 -4.13 20.09
C ALA A 70 -34.51 -2.94 19.16
N LEU A 71 -33.43 -2.19 19.45
CA LEU A 71 -32.96 -1.09 18.60
C LEU A 71 -32.57 -1.57 17.20
N ILE A 72 -31.73 -2.60 17.10
CA ILE A 72 -31.24 -3.14 15.82
C ILE A 72 -32.43 -3.62 14.98
N ARG A 73 -33.37 -4.35 15.60
CA ARG A 73 -34.60 -4.84 14.94
C ARG A 73 -35.49 -3.68 14.48
N ARG A 74 -35.58 -2.60 15.26
CA ARG A 74 -36.34 -1.40 14.88
C ARG A 74 -35.71 -0.69 13.69
N MET A 75 -34.38 -0.50 13.71
CA MET A 75 -33.63 0.07 12.59
C MET A 75 -33.83 -0.76 11.31
N ALA A 76 -33.89 -2.09 11.43
CA ALA A 76 -34.21 -2.97 10.31
C ALA A 76 -35.66 -2.78 9.81
N SER A 77 -36.64 -2.72 10.72
CA SER A 77 -38.07 -2.54 10.37
C SER A 77 -38.38 -1.19 9.71
N GLN A 78 -37.64 -0.14 10.07
CA GLN A 78 -37.82 1.22 9.54
C GLN A 78 -36.85 1.57 8.40
N GLN A 79 -35.99 0.62 7.97
CA GLN A 79 -34.98 0.83 6.92
C GLN A 79 -34.16 2.10 7.12
N VAL A 80 -33.64 2.29 8.35
CA VAL A 80 -32.88 3.49 8.70
C VAL A 80 -31.53 3.48 7.97
N LEU A 81 -31.27 4.52 7.16
CA LEU A 81 -29.97 4.73 6.50
C LEU A 81 -28.92 5.17 7.52
N LEU A 82 -27.91 4.32 7.74
CA LEU A 82 -26.82 4.56 8.67
C LEU A 82 -25.49 4.75 7.93
N ARG A 83 -24.62 5.59 8.47
CA ARG A 83 -23.26 5.78 7.94
C ARG A 83 -22.37 4.59 8.29
N ALA A 84 -21.32 4.35 7.50
CA ALA A 84 -20.37 3.24 7.71
C ALA A 84 -19.83 3.15 9.16
N TRP A 85 -19.51 4.28 9.80
CA TRP A 85 -19.03 4.28 11.19
C TRP A 85 -20.11 3.89 12.20
N GLN A 86 -21.38 4.23 11.95
CA GLN A 86 -22.52 3.86 12.81
C GLN A 86 -22.77 2.35 12.72
N LEU A 87 -22.70 1.79 11.51
CA LEU A 87 -22.82 0.36 11.26
C LEU A 87 -21.65 -0.42 11.88
N SER A 88 -20.42 0.05 11.71
CA SER A 88 -19.24 -0.56 12.34
C SER A 88 -19.34 -0.56 13.87
N CYS A 89 -19.74 0.57 14.46
CA CYS A 89 -20.04 0.66 15.90
C CYS A 89 -21.10 -0.37 16.31
N LEU A 90 -22.23 -0.40 15.61
CA LEU A 90 -23.37 -1.24 15.96
C LEU A 90 -23.02 -2.73 15.82
N ALA A 91 -22.17 -3.09 14.85
CA ALA A 91 -21.67 -4.45 14.66
C ALA A 91 -20.78 -4.89 15.84
N ASN A 92 -19.91 -4.00 16.32
CA ASN A 92 -19.08 -4.26 17.50
C ASN A 92 -19.92 -4.38 18.78
N LEU A 93 -20.93 -3.52 18.95
CA LEU A 93 -21.86 -3.63 20.08
C LEU A 93 -22.68 -4.92 20.01
N ALA A 94 -23.15 -5.31 18.83
CA ALA A 94 -23.84 -6.58 18.63
C ALA A 94 -22.94 -7.78 18.95
N ALA A 95 -21.66 -7.72 18.61
CA ALA A 95 -20.67 -8.74 18.98
C ALA A 95 -20.46 -8.83 20.49
N LEU A 96 -20.23 -7.69 21.16
CA LEU A 96 -20.04 -7.61 22.62
C LEU A 96 -21.22 -8.19 23.41
N HIS A 97 -22.44 -8.02 22.91
CA HIS A 97 -23.66 -8.54 23.55
C HIS A 97 -24.11 -9.91 23.03
N GLY A 98 -23.31 -10.59 22.19
CA GLY A 98 -23.65 -11.91 21.66
C GLY A 98 -24.94 -11.93 20.85
N LEU A 99 -25.19 -10.88 20.06
CA LEU A 99 -26.35 -10.75 19.17
C LEU A 99 -26.05 -11.20 17.73
N GLN A 100 -24.87 -11.75 17.46
CA GLN A 100 -24.48 -12.15 16.10
C GLN A 100 -25.30 -13.32 15.55
N SER A 101 -25.83 -14.19 16.43
CA SER A 101 -26.74 -15.29 16.04
C SER A 101 -28.10 -14.80 15.53
N ASP A 102 -28.51 -13.59 15.89
CA ASP A 102 -29.81 -12.99 15.51
C ASP A 102 -29.75 -12.24 14.16
N PHE A 103 -28.67 -12.41 13.40
CA PHE A 103 -28.44 -11.71 12.12
C PHE A 103 -29.60 -11.74 11.12
N PRO A 104 -30.49 -12.76 11.04
CA PRO A 104 -31.64 -12.70 10.13
C PRO A 104 -32.58 -11.53 10.40
N LEU A 105 -32.58 -11.02 11.64
CA LEU A 105 -33.43 -9.91 12.10
C LEU A 105 -32.72 -8.54 12.00
N HIS A 106 -31.47 -8.52 11.55
CA HIS A 106 -30.66 -7.31 11.49
C HIS A 106 -30.76 -6.63 10.11
N PRO A 107 -30.45 -5.31 10.01
CA PRO A 107 -30.35 -4.62 8.73
C PRO A 107 -29.26 -5.25 7.86
N PRO A 108 -29.47 -5.50 6.56
CA PRO A 108 -28.45 -6.04 5.66
C PRO A 108 -27.11 -5.30 5.70
N ASP A 109 -27.17 -3.96 5.72
CA ASP A 109 -25.99 -3.09 5.78
C ASP A 109 -25.14 -3.31 7.04
N LEU A 110 -25.75 -3.74 8.14
CA LEU A 110 -25.05 -4.02 9.39
C LEU A 110 -24.17 -5.28 9.26
N LEU A 111 -24.63 -6.29 8.53
CA LEU A 111 -23.90 -7.55 8.36
C LEU A 111 -22.61 -7.35 7.56
N LEU A 112 -22.54 -6.32 6.71
CA LEU A 112 -21.32 -5.97 5.96
C LEU A 112 -20.13 -5.66 6.88
N PHE A 113 -20.39 -5.25 8.13
CA PHE A 113 -19.39 -4.86 9.13
C PHE A 113 -19.17 -5.91 10.22
N TYR A 114 -19.76 -7.11 10.11
CA TYR A 114 -19.56 -8.19 11.08
C TYR A 114 -18.17 -8.82 10.93
N ASN A 115 -17.64 -9.32 12.05
CA ASN A 115 -16.47 -10.19 12.00
C ASN A 115 -16.89 -11.56 11.41
N LEU A 116 -16.33 -11.88 10.25
CA LEU A 116 -16.67 -13.08 9.48
C LEU A 116 -16.16 -14.37 10.13
N GLY A 117 -15.14 -14.29 11.00
CA GLY A 117 -14.62 -15.44 11.74
C GLY A 117 -15.61 -16.03 12.75
N HIS A 118 -16.68 -15.29 13.10
CA HIS A 118 -17.74 -15.77 14.00
C HIS A 118 -18.95 -16.34 13.26
N VAL A 119 -18.95 -16.32 11.92
CA VAL A 119 -20.04 -16.90 11.14
C VAL A 119 -19.87 -18.42 11.12
N ARG A 120 -20.78 -19.14 11.78
CA ARG A 120 -20.76 -20.60 11.82
C ARG A 120 -21.00 -21.17 10.42
N GLU A 121 -20.37 -22.30 10.11
CA GLU A 121 -20.52 -22.98 8.83
C GLU A 121 -22.00 -23.29 8.49
N ALA A 122 -22.80 -23.69 9.48
CA ALA A 122 -24.24 -23.94 9.33
C ALA A 122 -25.04 -22.68 8.93
N ASP A 123 -24.60 -21.49 9.33
CA ASP A 123 -25.28 -20.22 9.07
C ASP A 123 -24.71 -19.47 7.84
N CYS A 124 -23.56 -19.92 7.33
CA CYS A 124 -22.75 -19.27 6.28
C CYS A 124 -23.58 -18.85 5.05
N ARG A 125 -24.43 -19.76 4.54
CA ARG A 125 -25.29 -19.49 3.37
C ARG A 125 -26.41 -18.48 3.68
N ALA A 126 -27.03 -18.59 4.85
CA ALA A 126 -28.09 -17.67 5.27
C ALA A 126 -27.54 -16.27 5.55
N PHE A 127 -26.37 -16.19 6.17
CA PHE A 127 -25.63 -14.94 6.39
C PHE A 127 -25.26 -14.28 5.07
N THR A 128 -24.64 -15.02 4.16
CA THR A 128 -24.23 -14.51 2.83
C THR A 128 -25.43 -13.95 2.07
N ARG A 129 -26.54 -14.70 2.00
CA ARG A 129 -27.78 -14.25 1.34
C ARG A 129 -28.31 -12.94 1.92
N ARG A 130 -28.21 -12.76 3.23
CA ARG A 130 -28.69 -11.56 3.91
C ARG A 130 -27.73 -10.38 3.73
N ALA A 131 -26.42 -10.60 3.86
CA ALA A 131 -25.40 -9.58 3.63
C ALA A 131 -25.39 -9.07 2.19
N ALA A 132 -25.63 -9.96 1.21
CA ALA A 132 -25.76 -9.64 -0.21
C ALA A 132 -26.98 -8.75 -0.57
N GLN A 133 -27.81 -8.38 0.41
CA GLN A 133 -28.89 -7.40 0.25
C GLN A 133 -28.47 -5.99 0.68
N GLY A 134 -27.31 -5.83 1.32
CA GLY A 134 -26.79 -4.54 1.76
C GLY A 134 -26.05 -3.77 0.67
N ASP A 135 -25.79 -2.49 0.92
CA ASP A 135 -25.06 -1.61 0.02
C ASP A 135 -23.54 -1.74 0.18
N THR A 136 -22.88 -2.40 -0.78
CA THR A 136 -21.42 -2.60 -0.78
C THR A 136 -20.62 -1.30 -0.90
N GLU A 137 -21.21 -0.19 -1.33
CA GLU A 137 -20.53 1.11 -1.36
C GLU A 137 -20.24 1.64 0.05
N LEU A 138 -20.93 1.15 1.08
CA LEU A 138 -20.60 1.44 2.48
C LEU A 138 -19.21 0.93 2.88
N LEU A 139 -18.67 -0.04 2.13
CA LEU A 139 -17.32 -0.58 2.29
C LEU A 139 -16.28 0.06 1.35
N ALA A 140 -16.60 1.15 0.64
CA ALA A 140 -15.67 1.79 -0.31
C ALA A 140 -14.30 2.16 0.30
N ASN A 141 -14.26 2.47 1.60
CA ASN A 141 -13.04 2.77 2.34
C ASN A 141 -12.51 1.60 3.19
N LEU A 142 -13.08 0.40 3.05
CA LEU A 142 -12.73 -0.82 3.77
C LEU A 142 -12.51 -1.98 2.78
N PRO A 143 -11.48 -1.87 1.90
CA PRO A 143 -11.26 -2.85 0.84
C PRO A 143 -11.00 -4.26 1.38
N ASP A 144 -10.36 -4.38 2.55
CA ASP A 144 -10.08 -5.66 3.19
C ASP A 144 -11.36 -6.36 3.67
N GLN A 145 -12.28 -5.60 4.28
CA GLN A 145 -13.58 -6.13 4.69
C GLN A 145 -14.42 -6.55 3.48
N ARG A 146 -14.36 -5.77 2.39
CA ARG A 146 -15.06 -6.06 1.13
C ARG A 146 -14.53 -7.34 0.48
N ALA A 147 -13.20 -7.50 0.42
CA ALA A 147 -12.54 -8.70 -0.07
C ALA A 147 -12.80 -9.92 0.83
N ALA A 148 -12.74 -9.75 2.15
CA ALA A 148 -13.01 -10.82 3.12
C ALA A 148 -14.47 -11.31 3.02
N LEU A 149 -15.43 -10.40 2.86
CA LEU A 149 -16.85 -10.74 2.68
C LEU A 149 -17.06 -11.55 1.41
N GLN A 150 -16.41 -11.16 0.32
CA GLN A 150 -16.45 -11.90 -0.95
C GLN A 150 -15.79 -13.29 -0.83
N HIS A 151 -14.59 -13.37 -0.24
CA HIS A 151 -13.89 -14.63 -0.05
C HIS A 151 -14.69 -15.58 0.84
N SER A 152 -15.21 -15.08 1.96
CA SER A 152 -16.06 -15.85 2.87
C SER A 152 -17.33 -16.34 2.16
N ALA A 153 -17.96 -15.50 1.34
CA ALA A 153 -19.14 -15.88 0.58
C ALA A 153 -18.85 -16.99 -0.45
N LEU A 154 -17.72 -16.91 -1.16
CA LEU A 154 -17.29 -17.96 -2.09
C LEU A 154 -16.91 -19.26 -1.37
N ALA A 155 -16.25 -19.16 -0.22
CA ALA A 155 -15.93 -20.30 0.64
C ALA A 155 -17.21 -21.00 1.15
N CYS A 156 -18.25 -20.25 1.56
CA CYS A 156 -19.55 -20.81 1.95
C CYS A 156 -20.20 -21.68 0.85
N LEU A 157 -19.90 -21.38 -0.41
CA LEU A 157 -20.46 -22.07 -1.56
C LEU A 157 -19.66 -23.33 -1.94
N GLY A 158 -18.44 -23.50 -1.40
CA GLY A 158 -17.57 -24.65 -1.69
C GLY A 158 -17.00 -24.64 -3.11
N VAL A 159 -16.91 -23.46 -3.76
CA VAL A 159 -16.50 -23.35 -5.15
C VAL A 159 -14.99 -23.09 -5.24
N SER A 160 -14.26 -23.94 -5.98
CA SER A 160 -12.82 -23.78 -6.24
C SER A 160 -12.55 -22.88 -7.45
N HIS A 161 -11.39 -22.20 -7.48
CA HIS A 161 -11.03 -21.22 -8.52
C HIS A 161 -10.68 -21.84 -9.90
N PRO A 162 -11.11 -21.24 -11.04
CA PRO A 162 -12.09 -20.16 -11.16
C PRO A 162 -13.53 -20.67 -10.96
N PRO A 163 -14.37 -19.96 -10.18
CA PRO A 163 -15.67 -20.47 -9.79
C PRO A 163 -16.65 -20.50 -10.97
N ARG A 164 -17.10 -21.70 -11.35
CA ARG A 164 -18.30 -21.85 -12.19
C ARG A 164 -19.52 -21.74 -11.27
N LEU A 165 -20.11 -20.56 -11.21
CA LEU A 165 -21.29 -20.31 -10.38
C LEU A 165 -22.56 -20.79 -11.06
N SER A 166 -23.36 -21.58 -10.36
CA SER A 166 -24.71 -21.95 -10.78
C SER A 166 -25.71 -20.80 -10.57
N ALA A 167 -26.89 -20.89 -11.18
CA ALA A 167 -27.98 -19.95 -10.92
C ALA A 167 -28.33 -19.81 -9.42
N SER A 168 -28.26 -20.92 -8.66
CA SER A 168 -28.47 -20.90 -7.21
C SER A 168 -27.37 -20.17 -6.43
N ASP A 169 -26.12 -20.24 -6.89
CA ASP A 169 -25.00 -19.54 -6.26
C ASP A 169 -25.07 -18.03 -6.50
N LEU A 170 -25.44 -17.63 -7.72
CA LEU A 170 -25.64 -16.23 -8.08
C LEU A 170 -26.78 -15.58 -7.28
N LEU A 171 -27.86 -16.32 -7.02
CA LEU A 171 -28.95 -15.86 -6.16
C LEU A 171 -28.49 -15.63 -4.70
N LEU A 172 -27.53 -16.43 -4.21
CA LEU A 172 -26.95 -16.27 -2.88
C LEU A 172 -25.98 -15.09 -2.81
N LEU A 173 -25.17 -14.87 -3.84
CA LEU A 173 -24.15 -13.81 -3.87
C LEU A 173 -24.73 -12.42 -4.10
N GLY A 174 -25.87 -12.28 -4.79
CA GLY A 174 -26.54 -10.99 -4.98
C GLY A 174 -25.59 -9.90 -5.51
N VAL A 175 -25.44 -8.79 -4.78
CA VAL A 175 -24.54 -7.68 -5.17
C VAL A 175 -23.05 -7.98 -4.95
N LEU A 176 -22.69 -9.04 -4.22
CA LEU A 176 -21.28 -9.42 -4.03
C LEU A 176 -20.61 -9.89 -5.34
N VAL A 177 -21.41 -10.15 -6.38
CA VAL A 177 -20.93 -10.41 -7.74
C VAL A 177 -20.23 -9.17 -8.33
N CYS A 178 -20.56 -7.96 -7.86
CA CYS A 178 -20.00 -6.71 -8.39
C CYS A 178 -18.48 -6.59 -8.20
N ASP A 179 -17.91 -7.33 -7.26
CA ASP A 179 -16.47 -7.33 -6.97
C ASP A 179 -15.75 -8.56 -7.57
N MET A 180 -16.45 -9.41 -8.33
CA MET A 180 -15.85 -10.60 -8.92
C MET A 180 -14.95 -10.28 -10.11
N GLU A 181 -13.92 -11.11 -10.27
CA GLU A 181 -13.05 -11.06 -11.44
C GLU A 181 -13.81 -11.35 -12.74
N ALA A 182 -13.34 -10.73 -13.82
CA ALA A 182 -13.88 -10.89 -15.17
C ALA A 182 -13.92 -12.36 -15.63
N SER A 183 -12.92 -13.16 -15.26
CA SER A 183 -12.83 -14.60 -15.53
C SER A 183 -14.01 -15.38 -14.95
N SER A 184 -14.39 -15.05 -13.72
CA SER A 184 -15.46 -15.71 -12.99
C SER A 184 -16.84 -15.34 -13.52
N ILE A 185 -17.03 -14.07 -13.92
CA ILE A 185 -18.26 -13.62 -14.58
C ILE A 185 -18.48 -14.37 -15.90
N MET A 186 -17.44 -14.57 -16.71
CA MET A 186 -17.56 -15.30 -17.98
C MET A 186 -17.84 -16.80 -17.80
N ALA A 187 -17.39 -17.38 -16.68
CA ALA A 187 -17.56 -18.80 -16.38
C ALA A 187 -18.89 -19.13 -15.66
N SER A 188 -19.63 -18.10 -15.25
CA SER A 188 -20.88 -18.23 -14.48
C SER A 188 -22.10 -18.52 -15.35
N ASP A 189 -23.17 -18.99 -14.71
CA ASP A 189 -24.48 -19.20 -15.33
C ASP A 189 -25.05 -17.91 -15.97
N PRO A 190 -25.80 -18.02 -17.10
CA PRO A 190 -26.48 -16.90 -17.76
C PRO A 190 -27.24 -15.91 -16.86
N HIS A 191 -27.74 -16.34 -15.71
CA HIS A 191 -28.45 -15.47 -14.75
C HIS A 191 -27.58 -14.38 -14.13
N VAL A 192 -26.25 -14.43 -14.31
CA VAL A 192 -25.30 -13.43 -13.78
C VAL A 192 -25.62 -12.01 -14.23
N LEU A 193 -26.30 -11.85 -15.38
CA LEU A 193 -26.75 -10.55 -15.87
C LEU A 193 -27.66 -9.82 -14.87
N GLN A 194 -28.54 -10.54 -14.16
CA GLN A 194 -29.45 -9.94 -13.16
C GLN A 194 -28.67 -9.40 -11.95
N ASN A 195 -27.58 -10.06 -11.56
CA ASN A 195 -26.69 -9.57 -10.51
C ASN A 195 -25.93 -8.32 -10.98
N LEU A 196 -25.37 -8.35 -12.19
CA LEU A 196 -24.59 -7.24 -12.74
C LEU A 196 -25.43 -5.97 -12.93
N GLN A 197 -26.73 -6.09 -13.21
CA GLN A 197 -27.66 -4.95 -13.28
C GLN A 197 -27.76 -4.17 -11.97
N ARG A 198 -27.48 -4.82 -10.84
CA ARG A 198 -27.51 -4.20 -9.50
C ARG A 198 -26.18 -3.58 -9.11
N CYS A 199 -25.15 -3.72 -9.94
CA CYS A 199 -23.84 -3.14 -9.67
C CYS A 199 -23.83 -1.64 -9.98
N PRO A 200 -23.33 -0.80 -9.06
CA PRO A 200 -23.31 0.65 -9.27
C PRO A 200 -22.41 1.03 -10.46
N ARG A 201 -21.29 0.33 -10.63
CA ARG A 201 -20.37 0.47 -11.78
C ARG A 201 -19.66 -0.85 -12.08
N LEU A 202 -19.33 -1.05 -13.35
CA LEU A 202 -18.48 -2.16 -13.80
C LEU A 202 -17.08 -1.66 -14.17
N THR A 203 -16.05 -2.39 -13.76
CA THR A 203 -14.66 -2.12 -14.17
C THR A 203 -14.47 -2.41 -15.67
N PRO A 204 -13.44 -1.84 -16.33
CA PRO A 204 -13.17 -2.11 -17.75
C PRO A 204 -13.02 -3.61 -18.07
N ALA A 205 -12.42 -4.39 -17.16
CA ALA A 205 -12.28 -5.84 -17.31
C ALA A 205 -13.65 -6.56 -17.24
N GLN A 206 -14.52 -6.17 -16.31
CA GLN A 206 -15.87 -6.72 -16.20
C GLN A 206 -16.75 -6.31 -17.40
N GLN A 207 -16.59 -5.10 -17.93
CA GLN A 207 -17.27 -4.66 -19.15
C GLN A 207 -16.86 -5.51 -20.36
N ALA A 208 -15.57 -5.85 -20.48
CA ALA A 208 -15.08 -6.75 -21.53
C ALA A 208 -15.66 -8.17 -21.37
N ALA A 209 -15.72 -8.68 -20.14
CA ALA A 209 -16.37 -9.97 -19.83
C ALA A 209 -17.86 -9.98 -20.19
N LEU A 210 -18.61 -8.93 -19.80
CA LEU A 210 -20.02 -8.76 -20.16
C LEU A 210 -20.22 -8.79 -21.68
N ASN A 211 -19.43 -8.05 -22.44
CA ASN A 211 -19.52 -8.02 -23.90
C ASN A 211 -19.19 -9.38 -24.53
N THR A 212 -18.22 -10.11 -23.98
CA THR A 212 -17.87 -11.46 -24.43
C THR A 212 -19.02 -12.44 -24.16
N LEU A 213 -19.64 -12.37 -22.98
CA LEU A 213 -20.77 -13.19 -22.58
C LEU A 213 -21.98 -12.96 -23.51
N LEU A 214 -22.36 -11.69 -23.72
CA LEU A 214 -23.44 -11.30 -24.63
C LEU A 214 -23.17 -11.74 -26.09
N THR A 215 -21.94 -11.57 -26.58
CA THR A 215 -21.56 -11.97 -27.95
C THR A 215 -21.65 -13.49 -28.14
N SER A 216 -21.30 -14.26 -27.12
CA SER A 216 -21.32 -15.73 -27.19
C SER A 216 -22.73 -16.33 -27.29
N GLY A 217 -23.77 -15.55 -27.01
CA GLY A 217 -25.16 -16.04 -26.94
C GLY A 217 -25.45 -16.93 -25.73
N ARG A 218 -24.47 -17.17 -24.83
CA ARG A 218 -24.64 -17.93 -23.58
C ARG A 218 -25.27 -17.06 -22.50
N THR A 219 -26.40 -16.47 -22.82
CA THR A 219 -27.18 -15.62 -21.90
C THR A 219 -28.65 -15.97 -22.03
N VAL A 220 -29.47 -15.52 -21.09
CA VAL A 220 -30.94 -15.67 -21.16
C VAL A 220 -31.55 -14.98 -22.39
N LEU A 221 -30.82 -14.07 -23.04
CA LEU A 221 -31.25 -13.35 -24.25
C LEU A 221 -30.90 -14.09 -25.56
N GLY A 222 -30.12 -15.17 -25.50
CA GLY A 222 -29.63 -15.86 -26.70
C GLY A 222 -28.64 -15.02 -27.53
N PRO A 223 -28.38 -15.40 -28.80
CA PRO A 223 -27.41 -14.72 -29.66
C PRO A 223 -27.89 -13.31 -30.10
N PRO A 224 -26.99 -12.33 -30.28
CA PRO A 224 -27.37 -10.94 -30.58
C PRO A 224 -28.26 -10.72 -31.81
N ILE A 225 -28.20 -11.63 -32.79
CA ILE A 225 -29.01 -11.57 -34.00
C ILE A 225 -30.49 -11.90 -33.78
N SER A 226 -30.83 -12.61 -32.69
CA SER A 226 -32.21 -12.93 -32.33
C SER A 226 -32.84 -11.90 -31.41
N TRP A 227 -32.09 -10.88 -30.97
CA TRP A 227 -32.58 -9.92 -29.98
C TRP A 227 -33.70 -9.04 -30.53
N ASN A 228 -34.75 -8.85 -29.73
CA ASN A 228 -35.83 -7.90 -29.96
C ASN A 228 -35.70 -6.64 -29.05
N LEU A 229 -36.61 -5.68 -29.21
CA LEU A 229 -36.58 -4.42 -28.46
C LEU A 229 -36.78 -4.62 -26.95
N GLU A 230 -37.68 -5.52 -26.56
CA GLU A 230 -37.99 -5.82 -25.16
C GLU A 230 -36.80 -6.47 -24.44
N GLU A 231 -36.11 -7.38 -25.12
CA GLU A 231 -34.88 -8.04 -24.64
C GLU A 231 -33.73 -7.05 -24.44
N LEU A 232 -33.53 -6.10 -25.36
CA LEU A 232 -32.56 -5.02 -25.19
C LEU A 232 -32.92 -4.08 -24.04
N GLN A 233 -34.20 -3.79 -23.84
CA GLN A 233 -34.67 -3.00 -22.71
C GLN A 233 -34.48 -3.73 -21.39
N ALA A 234 -34.62 -5.06 -21.37
CA ALA A 234 -34.41 -5.90 -20.20
C ALA A 234 -32.95 -5.89 -19.70
N LEU A 235 -31.97 -5.49 -20.52
CA LEU A 235 -30.59 -5.29 -20.06
C LEU A 235 -30.44 -4.12 -19.08
N GLY A 236 -31.38 -3.17 -19.07
CA GLY A 236 -31.37 -2.02 -18.17
C GLY A 236 -30.06 -1.21 -18.27
N PRO A 237 -29.41 -0.84 -17.14
CA PRO A 237 -28.17 -0.08 -17.15
C PRO A 237 -27.02 -0.75 -17.93
N LEU A 238 -27.02 -2.08 -18.04
CA LEU A 238 -25.96 -2.82 -18.74
C LEU A 238 -25.89 -2.51 -20.24
N ALA A 239 -27.00 -2.08 -20.84
CA ALA A 239 -27.04 -1.68 -22.24
C ALA A 239 -26.06 -0.53 -22.55
N THR A 240 -25.73 0.28 -21.53
CA THR A 240 -24.78 1.40 -21.69
C THR A 240 -23.32 0.96 -21.91
N TYR A 241 -23.00 -0.30 -21.57
CA TYR A 241 -21.66 -0.88 -21.70
C TYR A 241 -21.49 -1.74 -22.98
N ILE A 242 -22.51 -1.82 -23.84
CA ILE A 242 -22.41 -2.60 -25.09
C ILE A 242 -21.40 -1.95 -26.05
N SER A 243 -20.45 -2.77 -26.50
CA SER A 243 -19.35 -2.41 -27.40
C SER A 243 -19.77 -2.22 -28.85
N SER A 244 -18.98 -1.46 -29.61
CA SER A 244 -19.27 -1.17 -31.01
C SER A 244 -19.22 -2.42 -31.90
N SER A 245 -18.44 -3.43 -31.54
CA SER A 245 -18.42 -4.73 -32.22
C SER A 245 -19.69 -5.56 -31.99
N LEU A 246 -20.27 -5.50 -30.80
CA LEU A 246 -21.48 -6.25 -30.49
C LEU A 246 -22.70 -5.67 -31.22
N TRP A 247 -22.81 -4.34 -31.30
CA TRP A 247 -23.86 -3.66 -32.08
C TRP A 247 -23.92 -4.04 -33.56
N MET A 248 -22.81 -4.51 -34.15
CA MET A 248 -22.78 -4.99 -35.53
C MET A 248 -23.55 -6.30 -35.73
N HIS A 249 -23.79 -7.07 -34.66
CA HIS A 249 -24.47 -8.36 -34.71
C HIS A 249 -25.97 -8.25 -34.39
N VAL A 250 -26.42 -7.08 -33.90
CA VAL A 250 -27.83 -6.81 -33.60
C VAL A 250 -28.55 -6.37 -34.88
N GLN A 251 -29.80 -6.81 -35.06
CA GLN A 251 -30.61 -6.43 -36.21
C GLN A 251 -30.74 -4.90 -36.32
N GLU A 252 -30.60 -4.37 -37.53
CA GLU A 252 -30.51 -2.92 -37.74
C GLU A 252 -31.78 -2.18 -37.27
N ALA A 253 -32.97 -2.67 -37.62
CA ALA A 253 -34.23 -2.05 -37.21
C ALA A 253 -34.36 -1.99 -35.68
N VAL A 254 -34.11 -3.12 -35.00
CA VAL A 254 -34.17 -3.23 -33.54
C VAL A 254 -33.16 -2.30 -32.87
N GLY A 255 -31.92 -2.25 -33.38
CA GLY A 255 -30.89 -1.36 -32.86
C GLY A 255 -31.24 0.13 -33.01
N LEU A 256 -31.88 0.52 -34.13
CA LEU A 256 -32.33 1.89 -34.35
C LEU A 256 -33.48 2.28 -33.42
N ASP A 257 -34.46 1.41 -33.24
CA ASP A 257 -35.59 1.63 -32.32
C ASP A 257 -35.10 1.76 -30.87
N PHE A 258 -34.17 0.90 -30.47
CA PHE A 258 -33.56 0.96 -29.15
C PHE A 258 -32.77 2.27 -28.95
N PHE A 259 -31.96 2.68 -29.93
CA PHE A 259 -31.24 3.96 -29.90
C PHE A 259 -32.19 5.14 -29.71
N GLY A 260 -33.28 5.19 -30.49
CA GLY A 260 -34.31 6.22 -30.36
C GLY A 260 -34.94 6.25 -28.97
N SER A 261 -35.29 5.08 -28.42
CA SER A 261 -35.88 4.96 -27.08
C SER A 261 -34.95 5.48 -25.97
N MET A 262 -33.65 5.21 -26.10
CA MET A 262 -32.62 5.62 -25.15
C MET A 262 -32.42 7.15 -25.20
N VAL A 263 -32.34 7.73 -26.41
CA VAL A 263 -32.25 9.18 -26.60
C VAL A 263 -33.50 9.88 -26.06
N ALA A 264 -34.70 9.36 -26.35
CA ALA A 264 -35.96 9.89 -25.84
C ALA A 264 -36.02 9.86 -24.30
N ALA A 265 -35.54 8.77 -23.67
CA ALA A 265 -35.45 8.67 -22.22
C ALA A 265 -34.46 9.68 -21.61
N CYS A 266 -33.31 9.91 -22.25
CA CYS A 266 -32.37 10.98 -21.87
C CYS A 266 -33.01 12.36 -21.95
N ARG A 267 -33.71 12.66 -23.05
CA ARG A 267 -34.37 13.95 -23.26
C ARG A 267 -35.49 14.20 -22.25
N ALA A 268 -36.20 13.16 -21.84
CA ALA A 268 -37.22 13.22 -20.79
C ALA A 268 -36.63 13.32 -19.36
N GLY A 269 -35.30 13.38 -19.21
CA GLY A 269 -34.63 13.43 -17.91
C GLY A 269 -34.67 12.11 -17.12
N ARG A 270 -35.09 11.01 -17.75
CA ARG A 270 -35.16 9.67 -17.13
C ARG A 270 -33.81 8.96 -17.09
N LEU A 271 -32.86 9.38 -17.92
CA LEU A 271 -31.49 8.86 -17.96
C LEU A 271 -30.48 10.02 -17.88
N SER A 272 -29.33 9.78 -17.24
CA SER A 272 -28.27 10.77 -17.17
C SER A 272 -27.55 10.91 -18.52
N GLN A 273 -27.26 12.15 -18.90
CA GLN A 273 -26.45 12.51 -20.07
C GLN A 273 -25.04 11.89 -20.08
N ARG A 274 -24.52 11.57 -18.90
CA ARG A 274 -23.18 10.99 -18.73
C ARG A 274 -23.17 9.51 -19.11
N ASP A 275 -24.12 8.75 -18.59
CA ASP A 275 -24.15 7.29 -18.72
C ASP A 275 -24.49 6.88 -20.16
N ILE A 276 -25.37 7.63 -20.81
CA ILE A 276 -25.81 7.34 -22.17
C ILE A 276 -24.79 7.75 -23.25
N ARG A 277 -23.86 8.66 -22.95
CA ARG A 277 -22.88 9.16 -23.94
C ARG A 277 -21.95 8.07 -24.42
N HIS A 278 -21.58 7.15 -23.53
CA HIS A 278 -20.76 5.99 -23.88
C HIS A 278 -21.50 5.08 -24.87
N PHE A 279 -22.78 4.77 -24.59
CA PHE A 279 -23.66 4.03 -25.49
C PHE A 279 -23.75 4.68 -26.87
N VAL A 280 -24.06 5.97 -26.93
CA VAL A 280 -24.23 6.70 -28.20
C VAL A 280 -22.95 6.69 -29.01
N THR A 281 -21.80 6.90 -28.36
CA THR A 281 -20.49 6.86 -29.03
C THR A 281 -20.22 5.47 -29.62
N SER A 282 -20.41 4.42 -28.82
CA SER A 282 -20.24 3.03 -29.22
C SER A 282 -21.17 2.63 -30.39
N PHE A 283 -22.45 3.03 -30.32
CA PHE A 283 -23.43 2.74 -31.35
C PHE A 283 -23.13 3.46 -32.67
N LEU A 284 -22.79 4.76 -32.61
CA LEU A 284 -22.44 5.54 -33.80
C LEU A 284 -21.17 5.01 -34.47
N GLU A 285 -20.16 4.58 -33.70
CA GLU A 285 -18.97 3.93 -34.23
C GLU A 285 -19.28 2.63 -34.97
N ALA A 286 -20.19 1.80 -34.44
CA ALA A 286 -20.64 0.58 -35.10
C ALA A 286 -21.28 0.91 -36.46
N LYS A 287 -22.21 1.88 -36.49
CA LYS A 287 -22.86 2.31 -37.74
C LYS A 287 -21.89 2.94 -38.74
N ALA A 288 -20.87 3.67 -38.26
CA ALA A 288 -19.82 4.20 -39.12
C ALA A 288 -18.95 3.09 -39.74
N LYS A 289 -18.58 2.06 -38.98
CA LYS A 289 -17.85 0.88 -39.47
C LYS A 289 -18.66 0.11 -40.52
N ALA A 290 -19.96 -0.11 -40.28
CA ALA A 290 -20.86 -0.73 -41.26
C ALA A 290 -20.88 0.03 -42.61
N LYS A 291 -20.93 1.37 -42.56
CA LYS A 291 -20.87 2.23 -43.76
C LYS A 291 -19.50 2.20 -44.47
N LEU A 292 -18.41 2.01 -43.74
CA LEU A 292 -17.06 1.84 -44.31
C LEU A 292 -16.87 0.47 -44.98
N MET A 293 -17.51 -0.57 -44.46
CA MET A 293 -17.48 -1.91 -45.08
C MET A 293 -18.26 -1.96 -46.40
N SER A 294 -19.18 -1.02 -46.63
CA SER A 294 -19.92 -0.86 -47.88
C SER A 294 -19.37 0.24 -48.82
N SER A 295 -18.36 1.02 -48.41
CA SER A 295 -17.81 2.09 -49.25
C SER A 295 -16.32 2.44 -49.00
N ARG A 296 -15.54 2.56 -50.09
CA ARG A 296 -14.10 2.93 -50.07
C ARG A 296 -13.86 4.30 -49.39
N PRO A 297 -12.83 4.46 -48.54
CA PRO A 297 -12.57 5.73 -47.88
C PRO A 297 -11.87 6.71 -48.83
N LYS A 298 -12.53 7.83 -49.17
CA LYS A 298 -11.83 9.02 -49.68
C LYS A 298 -11.38 9.87 -48.49
N ARG A 299 -10.06 9.99 -48.30
CA ARG A 299 -9.44 11.04 -47.48
C ARG A 299 -9.67 12.38 -48.16
N GLY A 300 -10.27 13.33 -47.45
CA GLY A 300 -10.49 14.68 -47.98
C GLY A 300 -10.95 15.62 -46.89
N THR A 301 -10.18 16.69 -46.73
CA THR A 301 -10.47 17.89 -45.93
C THR A 301 -11.86 18.47 -46.27
N GLY A 302 -12.70 18.69 -45.24
CA GLY A 302 -13.93 19.49 -45.31
C GLY A 302 -15.01 18.99 -46.28
N ARG A 303 -15.90 18.08 -45.84
CA ARG A 303 -17.10 17.74 -46.61
C ARG A 303 -18.12 18.88 -46.56
N PRO A 304 -18.75 19.29 -47.69
CA PRO A 304 -19.88 20.22 -47.69
C PRO A 304 -21.10 19.64 -46.94
N CYS A 305 -22.10 20.48 -46.63
CA CYS A 305 -23.35 20.02 -46.04
C CYS A 305 -24.14 19.18 -47.07
N ILE A 306 -24.29 17.88 -46.82
CA ILE A 306 -24.87 16.92 -47.77
C ILE A 306 -26.30 16.52 -47.36
N GLN A 307 -26.61 16.53 -46.06
CA GLN A 307 -27.90 16.09 -45.51
C GLN A 307 -28.97 17.20 -45.47
N GLY A 308 -28.65 18.42 -45.91
CA GLY A 308 -29.49 19.60 -45.80
C GLY A 308 -29.27 20.39 -44.50
N ASN A 309 -29.76 21.62 -44.45
CA ASN A 309 -29.57 22.50 -43.30
C ASN A 309 -30.33 21.99 -42.06
N ILE A 310 -29.68 22.03 -40.90
CA ILE A 310 -30.29 21.66 -39.63
C ILE A 310 -31.28 22.76 -39.21
N THR A 311 -32.52 22.38 -38.90
CA THR A 311 -33.61 23.25 -38.45
C THR A 311 -34.09 22.88 -37.03
N ALA A 312 -34.93 23.71 -36.43
CA ALA A 312 -35.53 23.41 -35.12
C ALA A 312 -36.33 22.10 -35.12
N ALA A 313 -36.97 21.73 -36.24
CA ALA A 313 -37.70 20.47 -36.39
C ALA A 313 -36.76 19.27 -36.43
N THR A 314 -35.63 19.37 -37.13
CA THR A 314 -34.63 18.27 -37.18
C THR A 314 -34.00 17.98 -35.83
N LEU A 315 -33.93 18.96 -34.92
CA LEU A 315 -33.42 18.77 -33.56
C LEU A 315 -34.41 18.06 -32.62
N GLN A 316 -35.67 17.85 -33.05
CA GLN A 316 -36.65 17.09 -32.27
C GLN A 316 -36.61 15.59 -32.55
N ASP A 317 -35.90 15.17 -33.59
CA ASP A 317 -35.77 13.76 -33.98
C ASP A 317 -34.80 13.02 -33.06
N ASP A 318 -35.24 11.90 -32.47
CA ASP A 318 -34.42 11.06 -31.61
C ASP A 318 -33.30 10.33 -32.36
N LEU A 319 -33.42 10.21 -33.70
CA LEU A 319 -32.39 9.67 -34.58
C LEU A 319 -31.46 10.75 -35.16
N PHE A 320 -31.52 11.99 -34.67
CA PHE A 320 -30.75 13.13 -35.17
C PHE A 320 -29.25 12.82 -35.36
N LEU A 321 -28.61 12.18 -34.37
CA LEU A 321 -27.18 11.87 -34.37
C LEU A 321 -26.77 10.80 -35.38
N LEU A 322 -27.72 10.02 -35.91
CA LEU A 322 -27.46 9.04 -36.98
C LEU A 322 -27.49 9.69 -38.38
N ARG A 323 -28.23 10.80 -38.51
CA ARG A 323 -28.33 11.57 -39.76
C ARG A 323 -27.20 12.59 -39.87
N TYR A 324 -26.87 13.27 -38.77
CA TYR A 324 -25.86 14.33 -38.72
C TYR A 324 -24.69 13.93 -37.81
N ASP A 325 -23.61 13.42 -38.42
CA ASP A 325 -22.35 13.22 -37.71
C ASP A 325 -21.70 14.57 -37.30
N CYS A 326 -20.63 14.54 -36.49
CA CYS A 326 -20.01 15.77 -36.00
C CYS A 326 -19.46 16.67 -37.12
N SER A 327 -19.10 16.11 -38.28
CA SER A 327 -18.62 16.89 -39.44
C SER A 327 -19.78 17.58 -40.19
N GLN A 328 -20.91 16.90 -40.33
CA GLN A 328 -22.15 17.47 -40.84
C GLN A 328 -22.73 18.49 -39.85
N LEU A 329 -22.57 18.29 -38.54
CA LEU A 329 -22.92 19.29 -37.54
C LEU A 329 -22.10 20.59 -37.75
N GLU A 330 -20.80 20.48 -38.03
CA GLU A 330 -19.97 21.67 -38.35
C GLU A 330 -20.42 22.37 -39.64
N SER A 331 -20.86 21.62 -40.64
CA SER A 331 -21.16 22.17 -41.98
C SER A 331 -22.62 22.59 -42.18
N CYS A 332 -23.58 21.93 -41.51
CA CYS A 332 -25.03 22.09 -41.71
C CYS A 332 -25.74 22.87 -40.60
N LEU A 333 -25.11 23.06 -39.44
CA LEU A 333 -25.71 23.83 -38.34
C LEU A 333 -25.37 25.32 -38.48
N GLY A 334 -26.37 26.11 -38.88
CA GLY A 334 -26.24 27.56 -38.97
C GLY A 334 -26.25 28.26 -37.61
N SER A 335 -25.51 29.36 -37.48
CA SER A 335 -25.37 30.14 -36.24
C SER A 335 -26.70 30.63 -35.65
N ARG A 336 -27.66 31.02 -36.50
CA ARG A 336 -29.00 31.47 -36.06
C ARG A 336 -29.80 30.33 -35.42
N VAL A 337 -29.77 29.14 -36.02
CA VAL A 337 -30.48 27.96 -35.52
C VAL A 337 -29.88 27.48 -34.21
N LEU A 338 -28.54 27.40 -34.14
CA LEU A 338 -27.83 27.05 -32.91
C LEU A 338 -28.21 28.01 -31.78
N ARG A 339 -28.11 29.33 -32.00
CA ARG A 339 -28.44 30.35 -30.99
C ARG A 339 -29.84 30.17 -30.40
N ALA A 340 -30.84 29.88 -31.23
CA ALA A 340 -32.23 29.73 -30.78
C ALA A 340 -32.56 28.35 -30.18
N ASN A 341 -31.70 27.34 -30.35
CA ASN A 341 -32.00 25.95 -30.01
C ASN A 341 -30.85 25.24 -29.27
N VAL A 342 -29.99 25.98 -28.55
CA VAL A 342 -28.87 25.41 -27.77
C VAL A 342 -29.36 24.34 -26.80
N ASP A 343 -30.39 24.64 -26.03
CA ASP A 343 -30.99 23.71 -25.07
C ASP A 343 -31.47 22.41 -25.73
N ARG A 344 -32.26 22.52 -26.80
CA ARG A 344 -32.77 21.36 -27.56
C ARG A 344 -31.66 20.50 -28.13
N LEU A 345 -30.58 21.12 -28.63
CA LEU A 345 -29.41 20.39 -29.14
C LEU A 345 -28.65 19.68 -28.00
N LEU A 346 -28.49 20.33 -26.85
CA LEU A 346 -27.76 19.77 -25.71
C LEU A 346 -28.56 18.77 -24.87
N GLN A 347 -29.88 18.69 -25.05
CA GLN A 347 -30.69 17.57 -24.57
C GLN A 347 -30.37 16.26 -25.30
N HIS A 348 -29.73 16.32 -26.48
CA HIS A 348 -29.17 15.13 -27.11
C HIS A 348 -27.87 14.71 -26.43
N PRO A 349 -27.62 13.39 -26.29
CA PRO A 349 -26.38 12.87 -25.72
C PRO A 349 -25.20 12.96 -26.69
N LEU A 350 -24.76 14.20 -26.97
CA LEU A 350 -23.72 14.47 -27.96
C LEU A 350 -22.38 13.79 -27.61
N PRO A 351 -21.73 13.08 -28.55
CA PRO A 351 -20.35 12.65 -28.40
C PRO A 351 -19.40 13.82 -28.15
N THR A 352 -18.28 13.59 -27.47
CA THR A 352 -17.31 14.64 -27.10
C THR A 352 -16.84 15.45 -28.31
N GLU A 353 -16.67 14.82 -29.47
CA GLU A 353 -16.27 15.53 -30.70
C GLU A 353 -17.33 16.51 -31.19
N CYS A 354 -18.60 16.11 -31.18
CA CYS A 354 -19.72 16.98 -31.52
C CYS A 354 -19.86 18.12 -30.51
N GLN A 355 -19.59 17.88 -29.22
CA GLN A 355 -19.56 18.92 -28.20
C GLN A 355 -18.48 19.97 -28.47
N ARG A 356 -17.30 19.58 -28.99
CA ARG A 356 -16.25 20.52 -29.42
C ARG A 356 -16.69 21.38 -30.60
N VAL A 357 -17.40 20.78 -31.57
CA VAL A 357 -18.01 21.49 -32.71
C VAL A 357 -19.01 22.54 -32.22
N VAL A 358 -19.91 22.16 -31.30
CA VAL A 358 -20.88 23.10 -30.71
C VAL A 358 -20.17 24.23 -29.95
N LYS A 359 -19.16 23.92 -29.12
CA LYS A 359 -18.32 24.92 -28.46
C LYS A 359 -17.71 25.90 -29.47
N ALA A 360 -17.07 25.39 -30.53
CA ALA A 360 -16.39 26.22 -31.53
C ALA A 360 -17.38 27.17 -32.24
N LYS A 361 -18.58 26.69 -32.57
CA LYS A 361 -19.64 27.54 -33.14
C LYS A 361 -20.15 28.58 -32.16
N LEU A 362 -20.35 28.22 -30.88
CA LEU A 362 -20.74 29.18 -29.84
C LEU A 362 -19.70 30.29 -29.68
N ALA A 363 -18.40 29.97 -29.75
CA ALA A 363 -17.33 30.96 -29.72
C ALA A 363 -17.38 31.94 -30.93
N ARG A 364 -17.78 31.46 -32.12
CA ARG A 364 -18.02 32.33 -33.30
C ARG A 364 -19.26 33.22 -33.14
N ILE A 365 -20.29 32.73 -32.45
CA ILE A 365 -21.54 33.47 -32.18
C ILE A 365 -21.31 34.54 -31.11
N TYR A 366 -20.47 34.25 -30.11
CA TYR A 366 -20.22 35.06 -28.93
C TYR A 366 -18.71 35.29 -28.74
N PRO A 367 -18.06 36.09 -29.60
CA PRO A 367 -16.61 36.30 -29.57
C PRO A 367 -16.14 37.01 -28.29
N SER A 368 -17.03 37.77 -27.64
CA SER A 368 -16.75 38.50 -26.40
C SER A 368 -17.14 37.74 -25.13
N GLY A 369 -17.45 36.45 -25.24
CA GLY A 369 -17.91 35.61 -24.13
C GLY A 369 -19.41 35.33 -24.16
N ILE A 370 -19.81 34.21 -23.56
CA ILE A 370 -21.17 33.67 -23.62
C ILE A 370 -22.08 34.46 -22.66
N PRO A 371 -23.25 34.94 -23.13
CA PRO A 371 -24.22 35.63 -22.28
C PRO A 371 -24.79 34.74 -21.18
N GLU A 372 -25.15 35.33 -20.05
CA GLU A 372 -25.62 34.62 -18.86
C GLU A 372 -26.82 33.68 -19.12
N GLU A 373 -27.78 34.11 -19.93
CA GLU A 373 -28.94 33.30 -20.30
C GLU A 373 -28.54 32.00 -21.02
N GLN A 374 -27.46 32.05 -21.81
CA GLN A 374 -26.94 30.89 -22.53
C GLN A 374 -26.06 30.01 -21.65
N LEU A 375 -25.38 30.58 -20.63
CA LEU A 375 -24.54 29.83 -19.70
C LEU A 375 -25.30 28.73 -18.96
N ARG A 376 -26.55 28.99 -18.60
CA ARG A 376 -27.42 28.01 -17.93
C ARG A 376 -27.79 26.82 -18.82
N LEU A 377 -27.74 26.99 -20.13
CA LEU A 377 -28.08 25.95 -21.11
C LEU A 377 -26.88 25.08 -21.48
N ILE A 378 -25.65 25.59 -21.31
CA ILE A 378 -24.42 24.91 -21.73
C ILE A 378 -23.68 24.19 -20.59
N THR A 379 -24.36 23.90 -19.48
CA THR A 379 -23.77 23.27 -18.28
C THR A 379 -23.08 21.92 -18.59
N SER A 380 -23.52 21.21 -19.63
CA SER A 380 -22.92 19.97 -20.14
C SER A 380 -21.62 20.16 -20.93
N LEU A 381 -21.31 21.39 -21.36
CA LEU A 381 -20.13 21.75 -22.15
C LEU A 381 -19.01 22.42 -21.35
N VAL A 382 -19.28 22.82 -20.09
CA VAL A 382 -18.39 23.67 -19.28
C VAL A 382 -16.97 23.10 -19.21
N TYR A 383 -16.79 21.77 -19.09
CA TYR A 383 -15.47 21.13 -19.06
C TYR A 383 -14.58 21.36 -20.28
N LEU A 384 -15.16 21.73 -21.42
CA LEU A 384 -14.40 21.98 -22.64
C LEU A 384 -13.81 23.39 -22.68
N TYR A 385 -14.20 24.30 -21.78
CA TYR A 385 -13.75 25.68 -21.77
C TYR A 385 -12.51 25.88 -20.90
N SER A 386 -11.53 26.62 -21.44
CA SER A 386 -10.35 27.01 -20.69
C SER A 386 -10.66 28.13 -19.69
N LEU A 387 -9.76 28.33 -18.72
CA LEU A 387 -9.88 29.42 -17.74
C LEU A 387 -9.90 30.81 -18.41
N VAL A 388 -9.22 30.97 -19.55
CA VAL A 388 -9.20 32.23 -20.30
C VAL A 388 -10.56 32.51 -20.93
N GLU A 389 -11.20 31.50 -21.51
CA GLU A 389 -12.54 31.63 -22.09
C GLU A 389 -13.60 31.89 -21.01
N ILE A 390 -13.53 31.19 -19.86
CA ILE A 390 -14.45 31.40 -18.73
C ILE A 390 -14.34 32.84 -18.20
N ARG A 391 -13.14 33.43 -18.21
CA ARG A 391 -12.94 34.82 -17.76
C ARG A 391 -13.63 35.87 -18.65
N GLN A 392 -14.08 35.49 -19.85
CA GLN A 392 -14.84 36.38 -20.74
C GLN A 392 -16.35 36.28 -20.49
N TRP A 393 -16.81 35.31 -19.70
CA TRP A 393 -18.24 35.11 -19.45
C TRP A 393 -18.82 36.17 -18.52
N ASN A 394 -20.11 36.46 -18.73
CA ASN A 394 -20.89 37.32 -17.85
C ASN A 394 -21.65 36.45 -16.84
N ILE A 395 -21.16 36.38 -15.60
CA ILE A 395 -21.73 35.57 -14.51
C ILE A 395 -22.11 36.52 -13.38
N THR A 396 -23.39 36.91 -13.30
CA THR A 396 -23.86 37.87 -12.29
C THR A 396 -24.81 37.27 -11.27
N SER A 397 -25.55 36.20 -11.60
CA SER A 397 -26.53 35.58 -10.72
C SER A 397 -26.00 34.35 -10.00
N ARG A 398 -26.41 34.19 -8.74
CA ARG A 398 -26.19 32.98 -7.94
C ARG A 398 -26.70 31.73 -8.66
N ASP A 399 -27.88 31.80 -9.29
CA ASP A 399 -28.49 30.62 -9.91
C ASP A 399 -27.71 30.15 -11.13
N THR A 400 -27.01 31.07 -11.81
CA THR A 400 -26.09 30.73 -12.90
C THR A 400 -24.85 30.01 -12.37
N VAL A 401 -24.27 30.48 -11.27
CA VAL A 401 -23.15 29.79 -10.60
C VAL A 401 -23.58 28.39 -10.17
N MET A 402 -24.76 28.27 -9.54
CA MET A 402 -25.33 26.99 -9.13
C MET A 402 -25.51 26.05 -10.31
N ALA A 403 -26.06 26.51 -11.44
CA ALA A 403 -26.24 25.70 -12.64
C ALA A 403 -24.90 25.23 -13.24
N LEU A 404 -23.92 26.12 -13.35
CA LEU A 404 -22.59 25.80 -13.86
C LEU A 404 -21.84 24.83 -12.94
N LEU A 405 -22.06 24.93 -11.63
CA LEU A 405 -21.45 24.08 -10.61
C LEU A 405 -22.33 22.87 -10.19
N ALA A 406 -23.54 22.69 -10.73
CA ALA A 406 -24.37 21.52 -10.49
C ALA A 406 -23.99 20.35 -11.40
N SER A 407 -23.33 20.62 -12.53
CA SER A 407 -22.87 19.60 -13.47
C SER A 407 -21.70 18.82 -12.85
N ASP A 408 -21.77 17.47 -12.84
CA ASP A 408 -20.70 16.53 -12.46
C ASP A 408 -19.39 16.66 -13.27
N VAL A 409 -19.38 17.63 -14.17
CA VAL A 409 -18.43 17.80 -15.25
C VAL A 409 -17.59 19.08 -15.07
N ALA A 410 -17.90 19.96 -14.11
CA ALA A 410 -17.00 21.08 -13.76
C ALA A 410 -15.72 20.53 -13.11
N LEU A 411 -14.70 20.31 -13.95
CA LEU A 411 -13.42 19.75 -13.56
C LEU A 411 -12.62 20.80 -12.78
N GLY A 412 -12.50 20.57 -11.47
CA GLY A 412 -11.53 21.17 -10.57
C GLY A 412 -11.23 22.67 -10.75
N ASN A 413 -10.22 22.99 -11.57
CA ASN A 413 -9.66 24.33 -11.73
C ASN A 413 -10.64 25.40 -12.28
N GLN A 414 -11.74 24.99 -12.92
CA GLN A 414 -12.75 25.91 -13.46
C GLN A 414 -13.59 26.58 -12.37
N THR A 415 -13.75 25.95 -11.21
CA THR A 415 -14.51 26.48 -10.07
C THR A 415 -13.96 27.84 -9.63
N GLU A 416 -12.63 27.98 -9.56
CA GLU A 416 -11.97 29.24 -9.21
C GLU A 416 -12.36 30.36 -10.19
N ALA A 417 -12.30 30.10 -11.49
CA ALA A 417 -12.57 31.11 -12.52
C ALA A 417 -14.05 31.55 -12.55
N ILE A 418 -14.97 30.60 -12.39
CA ILE A 418 -16.42 30.86 -12.32
C ILE A 418 -16.75 31.73 -11.10
N LEU A 419 -16.25 31.33 -9.93
CA LEU A 419 -16.46 32.09 -8.69
C LEU A 419 -15.80 33.46 -8.75
N GLN A 420 -14.61 33.58 -9.35
CA GLN A 420 -13.93 34.86 -9.49
C GLN A 420 -14.78 35.84 -10.31
N LYS A 421 -15.38 35.38 -11.41
CA LYS A 421 -16.24 36.25 -12.23
C LYS A 421 -17.51 36.69 -11.52
N PHE A 422 -18.12 35.81 -10.73
CA PHE A 422 -19.26 36.18 -9.89
C PHE A 422 -18.88 37.23 -8.83
N LEU A 423 -17.73 37.07 -8.19
CA LEU A 423 -17.20 38.02 -7.22
C LEU A 423 -16.82 39.38 -7.84
N ASP A 424 -16.23 39.38 -9.05
CA ASP A 424 -15.90 40.60 -9.80
C ASP A 424 -17.16 41.47 -10.06
N HIS A 425 -18.33 40.84 -10.19
CA HIS A 425 -19.64 41.51 -10.34
C HIS A 425 -20.36 41.78 -9.01
N LYS A 426 -19.62 41.87 -7.90
CA LYS A 426 -20.15 42.11 -6.54
C LYS A 426 -21.08 41.01 -6.02
N GLY A 427 -21.00 39.80 -6.57
CA GLY A 427 -21.68 38.62 -6.03
C GLY A 427 -21.17 38.27 -4.63
N THR A 428 -22.03 37.66 -3.80
CA THR A 428 -21.69 37.22 -2.45
C THR A 428 -21.79 35.70 -2.31
N ILE A 429 -20.78 35.10 -1.68
CA ILE A 429 -20.78 33.67 -1.39
C ILE A 429 -21.68 33.42 -0.17
N THR A 430 -22.89 32.95 -0.43
CA THR A 430 -23.90 32.61 0.58
C THR A 430 -23.75 31.17 1.06
N SER A 431 -24.31 30.86 2.23
CA SER A 431 -24.40 29.51 2.80
C SER A 431 -25.01 28.49 1.84
N ALA A 432 -26.11 28.85 1.17
CA ALA A 432 -26.73 28.00 0.15
C ALA A 432 -25.78 27.70 -1.03
N LEU A 433 -24.99 28.68 -1.44
CA LEU A 433 -23.98 28.50 -2.49
C LEU A 433 -22.82 27.62 -2.01
N LEU A 434 -22.37 27.76 -0.77
CA LEU A 434 -21.31 26.91 -0.19
C LEU A 434 -21.73 25.44 -0.09
N VAL A 435 -22.95 25.18 0.36
CA VAL A 435 -23.52 23.83 0.44
C VAL A 435 -23.61 23.20 -0.94
N ALA A 436 -24.02 23.98 -1.94
CA ALA A 436 -24.13 23.51 -3.31
C ALA A 436 -22.79 23.35 -4.03
N ILE A 437 -21.78 24.14 -3.68
CA ILE A 437 -20.41 23.93 -4.15
C ILE A 437 -19.91 22.57 -3.63
N GLY A 438 -19.97 22.35 -2.31
CA GLY A 438 -19.77 21.05 -1.64
C GLY A 438 -18.44 20.30 -1.92
N GLY A 439 -18.10 19.37 -1.03
CA GLY A 439 -17.08 18.32 -1.23
C GLY A 439 -15.77 18.75 -1.91
N SER A 440 -15.42 18.05 -3.01
CA SER A 440 -14.15 18.24 -3.73
C SER A 440 -14.02 19.59 -4.46
N ARG A 441 -15.12 20.31 -4.71
CA ARG A 441 -15.12 21.60 -5.42
C ARG A 441 -14.71 22.75 -4.52
N LEU A 442 -15.01 22.64 -3.22
CA LEU A 442 -14.54 23.58 -2.19
C LEU A 442 -12.99 23.69 -2.20
N CYS A 443 -12.31 22.58 -2.48
CA CYS A 443 -10.85 22.49 -2.54
C CYS A 443 -10.20 23.31 -3.65
N TRP A 444 -10.98 23.71 -4.66
CA TRP A 444 -10.51 24.49 -5.82
C TRP A 444 -10.72 25.99 -5.67
N MET A 445 -11.32 26.45 -4.58
CA MET A 445 -11.40 27.89 -4.29
C MET A 445 -10.02 28.47 -3.99
N SER A 446 -9.71 29.66 -4.50
CA SER A 446 -8.46 30.36 -4.20
C SER A 446 -8.43 30.83 -2.72
N PRO A 447 -7.24 31.09 -2.12
CA PRO A 447 -7.19 31.54 -0.73
C PRO A 447 -7.95 32.86 -0.55
N ARG A 448 -7.85 33.76 -1.54
CA ARG A 448 -8.59 35.03 -1.56
C ARG A 448 -10.11 34.82 -1.57
N GLN A 449 -10.60 33.83 -2.32
CA GLN A 449 -12.02 33.50 -2.37
C GLN A 449 -12.52 32.91 -1.05
N ILE A 450 -11.74 32.05 -0.40
CA ILE A 450 -12.06 31.50 0.92
C ILE A 450 -12.13 32.62 1.97
N GLN A 451 -11.17 33.56 1.93
CA GLN A 451 -11.14 34.71 2.83
C GLN A 451 -12.33 35.66 2.59
N ALA A 452 -12.80 35.81 1.35
CA ALA A 452 -13.94 36.66 1.00
C ALA A 452 -15.30 36.11 1.51
N ILE A 453 -15.37 34.86 1.96
CA ILE A 453 -16.60 34.29 2.55
C ILE A 453 -16.92 35.04 3.85
N ARG A 454 -18.18 35.41 4.08
CA ARG A 454 -18.57 36.02 5.36
C ARG A 454 -18.60 34.95 6.46
N PRO A 455 -18.05 35.21 7.67
CA PRO A 455 -18.09 34.28 8.80
C PRO A 455 -19.50 33.72 9.13
N SER A 456 -20.53 34.56 9.00
CA SER A 456 -21.94 34.15 9.20
C SER A 456 -22.41 33.13 8.16
N GLU A 457 -22.07 33.32 6.89
CA GLU A 457 -22.45 32.42 5.79
C GLU A 457 -21.70 31.08 5.89
N PHE A 458 -20.44 31.11 6.29
CA PHE A 458 -19.64 29.90 6.52
C PHE A 458 -20.23 29.05 7.66
N ARG A 459 -20.68 29.71 8.73
CA ARG A 459 -21.32 29.03 9.87
C ARG A 459 -22.68 28.43 9.49
N LEU A 460 -23.51 29.16 8.75
CA LEU A 460 -24.83 28.71 8.28
C LEU A 460 -24.73 27.55 7.28
N ALA A 461 -23.62 27.42 6.55
CA ALA A 461 -23.38 26.30 5.65
C ALA A 461 -23.20 24.95 6.38
N GLY A 462 -22.85 24.96 7.67
CA GLY A 462 -22.71 23.75 8.48
C GLY A 462 -21.48 22.91 8.12
N ALA A 463 -21.63 21.59 8.20
CA ALA A 463 -20.57 20.61 7.92
C ALA A 463 -20.26 20.55 6.42
N LEU A 464 -19.05 20.98 6.03
CA LEU A 464 -18.55 20.87 4.66
C LEU A 464 -17.49 19.76 4.59
N ASP A 465 -17.63 18.82 3.66
CA ASP A 465 -16.63 17.77 3.47
C ASP A 465 -15.33 18.32 2.85
N THR A 466 -14.24 18.24 3.60
CA THR A 466 -12.90 18.69 3.17
C THR A 466 -11.92 17.53 2.92
N SER A 467 -12.39 16.28 3.00
CA SER A 467 -11.56 15.07 2.95
C SER A 467 -10.64 15.03 1.72
N SER A 468 -11.18 15.38 0.56
CA SER A 468 -10.51 15.39 -0.74
C SER A 468 -9.60 16.62 -1.01
N CYS A 469 -9.50 17.56 -0.07
CA CYS A 469 -8.69 18.76 -0.25
C CYS A 469 -7.18 18.49 -0.02
N PRO A 470 -6.29 19.15 -0.79
CA PRO A 470 -4.87 19.17 -0.46
C PRO A 470 -4.63 19.89 0.86
N GLN A 471 -3.55 19.55 1.57
CA GLN A 471 -3.30 20.04 2.92
C GLN A 471 -3.24 21.57 3.01
N SER A 472 -2.66 22.25 2.01
CA SER A 472 -2.63 23.71 1.95
C SER A 472 -4.03 24.35 1.97
N ARG A 473 -5.02 23.69 1.36
CA ARG A 473 -6.42 24.15 1.33
C ARG A 473 -7.16 23.84 2.62
N LYS A 474 -6.89 22.68 3.21
CA LYS A 474 -7.39 22.32 4.55
C LYS A 474 -6.97 23.37 5.58
N ASN A 475 -5.72 23.85 5.51
CA ASN A 475 -5.21 24.89 6.40
C ASN A 475 -5.98 26.22 6.26
N GLU A 476 -6.20 26.71 5.03
CA GLU A 476 -6.98 27.94 4.77
C GLU A 476 -8.43 27.84 5.27
N LEU A 477 -9.10 26.71 4.97
CA LEU A 477 -10.46 26.45 5.43
C LEU A 477 -10.55 26.34 6.95
N PHE A 478 -9.53 25.76 7.59
CA PHE A 478 -9.43 25.72 9.05
C PHE A 478 -9.33 27.13 9.65
N PHE A 479 -8.50 28.01 9.08
CA PHE A 479 -8.43 29.40 9.54
C PHE A 479 -9.76 30.14 9.39
N LYS A 480 -10.47 29.90 8.29
CA LYS A 480 -11.79 30.48 8.07
C LYS A 480 -12.83 29.93 9.04
N ALA A 481 -12.80 28.62 9.32
CA ALA A 481 -13.64 28.00 10.34
C ALA A 481 -13.35 28.58 11.73
N ARG A 482 -12.08 28.82 12.07
CA ARG A 482 -11.70 29.44 13.34
C ARG A 482 -12.27 30.85 13.50
N GLU A 483 -12.25 31.66 12.44
CA GLU A 483 -12.91 32.97 12.38
C GLU A 483 -14.44 32.85 12.50
N ALA A 484 -15.03 31.90 11.77
CA ALA A 484 -16.48 31.71 11.68
C ALA A 484 -17.11 31.14 12.96
N PHE A 485 -16.46 30.20 13.63
CA PHE A 485 -17.01 29.48 14.78
C PHE A 485 -16.55 30.04 16.13
N GLY A 486 -15.53 30.92 16.18
CA GLY A 486 -15.25 31.79 17.34
C GLY A 486 -15.26 31.08 18.69
N SER A 487 -16.28 31.38 19.52
CA SER A 487 -16.56 30.82 20.86
C SER A 487 -17.40 29.51 20.85
N THR A 488 -17.96 29.13 19.71
CA THR A 488 -18.79 27.92 19.48
C THR A 488 -18.01 26.77 18.83
N ARG A 489 -16.75 26.56 19.27
CA ARG A 489 -15.84 25.51 18.76
C ARG A 489 -16.25 24.08 19.10
N THR A 490 -17.37 23.90 19.79
CA THR A 490 -17.93 22.62 20.21
C THR A 490 -18.88 21.99 19.19
N THR A 491 -19.21 22.71 18.11
CA THR A 491 -20.12 22.22 17.07
C THR A 491 -19.43 21.18 16.18
N THR A 492 -20.16 20.12 15.79
CA THR A 492 -19.67 19.05 14.90
C THR A 492 -19.10 19.62 13.60
N ALA A 493 -19.70 20.70 13.08
CA ALA A 493 -19.27 21.38 11.87
C ALA A 493 -17.86 22.00 11.98
N TYR A 494 -17.42 22.45 13.16
CA TYR A 494 -16.06 22.97 13.35
C TYR A 494 -15.00 21.86 13.27
N TYR A 495 -15.31 20.68 13.83
CA TYR A 495 -14.37 19.55 13.91
C TYR A 495 -14.03 18.93 12.55
N ASP A 496 -14.92 19.06 11.56
CA ASP A 496 -14.65 18.61 10.19
C ASP A 496 -13.47 19.36 9.54
N PHE A 497 -13.12 20.55 10.03
CA PHE A 497 -12.01 21.36 9.53
C PHE A 497 -10.69 21.14 10.26
N VAL A 498 -10.67 20.41 11.40
CA VAL A 498 -9.48 20.22 12.26
C VAL A 498 -8.33 19.52 11.55
N ARG A 499 -8.60 18.86 10.42
CA ARG A 499 -7.58 18.31 9.51
C ARG A 499 -6.57 19.35 9.01
N GLY A 500 -6.95 20.63 8.98
CA GLY A 500 -6.08 21.76 8.65
C GLY A 500 -5.43 22.48 9.84
N ALA A 501 -5.61 21.96 11.06
CA ALA A 501 -5.19 22.65 12.27
C ALA A 501 -3.65 22.75 12.40
N PRO A 502 -3.11 23.88 12.90
CA PRO A 502 -1.70 24.03 13.22
C PRO A 502 -1.35 23.35 14.56
N THR A 503 -0.05 23.20 14.83
CA THR A 503 0.50 22.51 16.01
C THR A 503 -0.09 23.01 17.32
N GLU A 504 -0.22 24.33 17.50
CA GLU A 504 -0.72 24.92 18.74
C GLU A 504 -2.19 24.58 19.00
N GLU A 505 -2.98 24.39 17.93
CA GLU A 505 -4.38 23.97 18.08
C GLU A 505 -4.47 22.48 18.41
N LEU A 506 -3.66 21.64 17.75
CA LEU A 506 -3.64 20.19 18.05
C LEU A 506 -3.20 19.93 19.49
N GLN A 507 -2.21 20.67 20.00
CA GLN A 507 -1.81 20.62 21.41
C GLN A 507 -2.95 21.02 22.35
N ARG A 508 -3.70 22.08 22.03
CA ARG A 508 -4.88 22.51 22.81
C ARG A 508 -5.99 21.46 22.77
N LEU A 509 -6.27 20.86 21.62
CA LEU A 509 -7.28 19.82 21.48
C LEU A 509 -6.90 18.55 22.26
N ALA A 510 -5.62 18.18 22.23
CA ALA A 510 -5.07 17.08 23.04
C ALA A 510 -5.23 17.35 24.54
N GLN A 511 -4.93 18.58 25.01
CA GLN A 511 -5.13 18.98 26.40
C GLN A 511 -6.61 19.03 26.82
N ALA A 512 -7.51 19.32 25.89
CA ALA A 512 -8.94 19.42 26.13
C ALA A 512 -9.68 18.06 26.06
N ASN A 513 -8.98 16.94 25.88
CA ASN A 513 -9.57 15.59 25.75
C ASN A 513 -10.70 15.52 24.71
N VAL A 514 -10.53 16.22 23.59
CA VAL A 514 -11.52 16.20 22.51
C VAL A 514 -11.51 14.83 21.83
N SER A 515 -12.66 14.17 21.78
CA SER A 515 -12.83 12.94 21.02
C SER A 515 -13.01 13.24 19.53
N MET A 516 -12.20 12.59 18.70
CA MET A 516 -12.25 12.71 17.23
C MET A 516 -12.33 11.33 16.58
N ASP A 517 -13.00 11.24 15.43
CA ASP A 517 -13.07 9.99 14.69
C ASP A 517 -11.73 9.65 14.01
N ILE A 518 -11.49 8.35 13.80
CA ILE A 518 -10.23 7.84 13.24
C ILE A 518 -9.95 8.38 11.83
N HIS A 519 -10.99 8.65 11.05
CA HIS A 519 -10.85 9.21 9.71
C HIS A 519 -10.41 10.68 9.78
N THR A 520 -10.86 11.46 10.76
CA THR A 520 -10.34 12.81 11.01
C THR A 520 -8.92 12.78 11.59
N PHE A 521 -8.62 11.82 12.47
CA PHE A 521 -7.29 11.67 13.07
C PHE A 521 -6.19 11.30 12.05
N THR A 522 -6.41 10.24 11.27
CA THR A 522 -5.47 9.78 10.23
C THR A 522 -5.24 10.80 9.11
N ASN A 523 -6.11 11.80 9.01
CA ASN A 523 -6.03 12.89 8.04
C ASN A 523 -5.70 14.24 8.69
N LEU A 524 -5.21 14.26 9.93
CA LEU A 524 -4.63 15.45 10.55
C LEU A 524 -3.41 15.94 9.77
N ASN A 525 -3.09 17.23 9.91
CA ASN A 525 -1.91 17.82 9.31
C ASN A 525 -0.64 17.07 9.77
N PRO A 526 0.06 16.33 8.87
CA PRO A 526 1.15 15.45 9.26
C PRO A 526 2.35 16.20 9.85
N CYS A 527 2.63 17.41 9.35
CA CYS A 527 3.74 18.24 9.83
C CYS A 527 3.46 18.73 11.27
N ALA A 528 2.24 19.18 11.53
CA ALA A 528 1.84 19.65 12.85
C ALA A 528 1.78 18.52 13.90
N LEU A 529 1.42 17.30 13.47
CA LEU A 529 1.41 16.12 14.33
C LEU A 529 2.83 15.73 14.77
N GLN A 530 3.81 15.85 13.86
CA GLN A 530 5.21 15.52 14.14
C GLN A 530 5.81 16.40 15.24
N ASP A 531 5.46 17.68 15.26
CA ASP A 531 5.88 18.64 16.30
C ASP A 531 5.24 18.39 17.68
N CYS A 532 4.15 17.63 17.75
CA CYS A 532 3.46 17.28 19.00
C CYS A 532 4.07 16.06 19.72
N ILE A 533 4.95 15.30 19.07
CA ILE A 533 5.49 14.04 19.61
C ILE A 533 6.79 14.35 20.38
N LYS A 534 6.76 14.24 21.71
CA LYS A 534 7.97 14.36 22.56
C LYS A 534 8.44 13.00 23.09
N PRO A 535 9.76 12.74 23.16
CA PRO A 535 10.29 11.47 23.65
C PRO A 535 10.09 11.28 25.15
N MET A 536 9.53 10.13 25.54
CA MET A 536 9.35 9.69 26.93
C MET A 536 10.65 9.11 27.51
N LYS A 537 11.10 9.61 28.66
CA LYS A 537 12.12 8.96 29.51
C LYS A 537 11.51 7.71 30.17
N VAL A 538 12.23 6.59 30.23
CA VAL A 538 11.77 5.36 30.88
C VAL A 538 12.89 4.73 31.71
N ASP A 539 12.55 4.38 32.95
CA ASP A 539 13.36 3.64 33.92
C ASP A 539 13.36 2.12 33.65
N LYS A 540 14.49 1.46 33.93
CA LYS A 540 14.74 0.02 33.68
C LYS A 540 14.18 -0.89 34.79
N LYS A 541 13.56 -2.02 34.43
CA LYS A 541 13.56 -3.26 35.24
C LYS A 541 13.62 -4.55 34.40
N LEU A 542 14.17 -5.59 35.03
CA LEU A 542 14.81 -6.80 34.50
C LEU A 542 13.84 -8.01 34.36
N GLY A 543 14.13 -8.96 33.44
CA GLY A 543 13.88 -10.38 33.73
C GLY A 543 13.94 -11.41 32.56
N ARG A 544 14.64 -12.53 32.84
CA ARG A 544 14.48 -14.00 32.59
C ARG A 544 13.81 -14.58 31.31
N GLY A 545 14.43 -15.64 30.77
CA GLY A 545 14.22 -16.19 29.41
C GLY A 545 13.44 -17.51 29.24
N VAL A 546 13.40 -17.89 27.95
CA VAL A 546 12.86 -19.05 27.15
C VAL A 546 11.55 -19.71 27.54
N ALA A 547 10.52 -19.48 26.71
CA ALA A 547 9.32 -20.30 26.64
C ALA A 547 8.46 -20.02 25.38
N LYS A 548 7.50 -20.91 25.07
CA LYS A 548 6.63 -20.84 23.87
C LYS A 548 5.88 -19.51 23.81
N ILE A 549 5.96 -18.82 22.67
CA ILE A 549 5.34 -17.51 22.51
C ILE A 549 3.90 -17.70 22.03
N HIS A 550 2.94 -17.28 22.85
CA HIS A 550 1.53 -17.18 22.51
C HIS A 550 1.21 -15.71 22.16
N ILE A 551 0.55 -15.49 21.03
CA ILE A 551 0.10 -14.17 20.58
C ILE A 551 -1.40 -14.12 20.84
N GLU A 552 -1.86 -13.21 21.71
CA GLU A 552 -3.28 -12.96 21.92
C GLU A 552 -3.81 -11.96 20.88
N ASP A 553 -5.13 -11.93 20.66
CA ASP A 553 -5.81 -11.11 19.65
C ASP A 553 -5.61 -9.58 19.83
N ASP A 554 -5.04 -9.15 20.96
CA ASP A 554 -4.67 -7.77 21.26
C ASP A 554 -3.23 -7.39 20.80
N GLY A 555 -2.49 -8.34 20.20
CA GLY A 555 -1.13 -8.15 19.70
C GLY A 555 -0.06 -8.13 20.79
N THR A 556 -0.37 -8.61 22.01
CA THR A 556 0.61 -8.79 23.08
C THR A 556 1.23 -10.18 23.04
N TYR A 557 2.55 -10.23 23.21
CA TYR A 557 3.32 -11.47 23.17
C TYR A 557 3.48 -11.99 24.59
N PHE A 558 3.05 -13.22 24.85
CA PHE A 558 3.25 -13.90 26.12
C PHE A 558 4.19 -15.08 25.95
N GLN A 559 5.16 -15.19 26.85
CA GLN A 559 6.04 -16.34 26.99
C GLN A 559 5.38 -17.35 27.96
N VAL A 560 5.12 -18.57 27.50
CA VAL A 560 4.50 -19.68 28.26
C VAL A 560 5.56 -20.69 28.71
N SER A 561 5.95 -20.62 29.99
CA SER A 561 6.94 -21.48 30.66
C SER A 561 6.54 -22.96 30.53
N GLN A 562 7.50 -23.89 30.60
CA GLN A 562 7.22 -25.34 30.55
C GLN A 562 6.26 -25.81 31.68
N ASP A 563 6.12 -24.99 32.73
CA ASP A 563 5.28 -25.24 33.90
C ASP A 563 3.87 -24.61 33.79
N GLY A 564 3.52 -24.03 32.64
CA GLY A 564 2.21 -23.40 32.40
C GLY A 564 2.07 -21.94 32.85
N GLY A 565 3.14 -21.31 33.35
CA GLY A 565 3.15 -19.89 33.72
C GLY A 565 3.34 -18.94 32.53
N THR A 566 2.48 -17.93 32.39
CA THR A 566 2.51 -16.91 31.32
C THR A 566 3.20 -15.62 31.76
N ARG A 567 4.10 -15.07 30.92
CA ARG A 567 4.78 -13.79 31.16
C ARG A 567 4.72 -12.89 29.94
N LYS A 568 4.28 -11.64 30.11
CA LYS A 568 4.15 -10.64 29.03
C LYS A 568 5.52 -10.12 28.59
N LEU A 569 5.81 -10.17 27.29
CA LEU A 569 7.03 -9.62 26.67
C LEU A 569 6.83 -8.14 26.33
N GLU A 570 7.84 -7.31 26.59
CA GLU A 570 7.80 -5.88 26.27
C GLU A 570 8.22 -5.62 24.81
N LYS A 571 7.55 -4.68 24.12
CA LYS A 571 7.94 -4.22 22.78
C LYS A 571 9.25 -3.44 22.84
N ALA A 572 10.26 -3.82 22.07
CA ALA A 572 11.45 -2.99 21.91
C ALA A 572 11.16 -1.72 21.11
N LYS A 573 11.84 -0.64 21.50
CA LYS A 573 11.87 0.63 20.77
C LYS A 573 13.09 0.64 19.85
N ILE A 574 12.91 0.25 18.60
CA ILE A 574 13.85 0.58 17.52
C ILE A 574 13.53 2.02 17.09
N SER A 575 14.48 2.95 17.18
CA SER A 575 14.30 4.28 16.61
C SER A 575 14.26 4.18 15.08
N LEU A 576 13.52 5.07 14.42
CA LEU A 576 13.61 5.28 12.97
C LEU A 576 15.05 5.65 12.51
N ASP A 577 15.92 6.03 13.44
CA ASP A 577 17.35 6.28 13.19
C ASP A 577 18.23 5.01 13.24
N ASP A 578 17.72 3.90 13.80
CA ASP A 578 18.49 2.67 14.02
C ASP A 578 18.35 1.68 12.84
N CYS A 579 17.27 1.77 12.08
CA CYS A 579 17.09 1.09 10.81
C CYS A 579 17.06 2.14 9.69
N LEU A 580 18.10 2.19 8.86
CA LEU A 580 18.16 3.07 7.69
C LEU A 580 17.18 2.63 6.59
N ALA A 581 16.50 1.49 6.75
CA ALA A 581 15.36 1.13 5.92
C ALA A 581 14.20 2.08 6.18
N CYS A 582 13.56 2.50 5.10
CA CYS A 582 12.47 3.47 5.09
C CYS A 582 11.52 3.39 6.31
N SER A 583 11.01 4.54 6.75
CA SER A 583 9.86 4.63 7.65
C SER A 583 8.68 3.84 7.07
N GLY A 584 8.53 2.57 7.49
CA GLY A 584 7.53 1.63 6.97
C GLY A 584 8.06 0.31 6.36
N CYS A 585 9.38 0.07 6.36
CA CYS A 585 9.97 -1.15 5.82
C CYS A 585 9.97 -2.31 6.84
N VAL A 586 10.01 -2.04 8.15
CA VAL A 586 10.04 -3.04 9.24
C VAL A 586 8.71 -3.04 9.98
N THR A 587 8.06 -4.20 10.09
CA THR A 587 6.78 -4.42 10.79
C THR A 587 6.99 -4.60 12.30
N SER A 588 5.92 -4.49 13.10
CA SER A 588 6.01 -4.76 14.55
C SER A 588 6.49 -6.18 14.88
N ALA A 589 6.13 -7.17 14.06
CA ALA A 589 6.61 -8.55 14.23
C ALA A 589 8.12 -8.65 13.92
N GLU A 590 8.58 -7.96 12.89
CA GLU A 590 10.00 -7.91 12.53
C GLU A 590 10.85 -7.18 13.57
N THR A 591 10.32 -6.13 14.21
CA THR A 591 10.95 -5.49 15.38
C THR A 591 11.15 -6.48 16.53
N VAL A 592 10.19 -7.38 16.76
CA VAL A 592 10.31 -8.44 17.77
C VAL A 592 11.40 -9.45 17.38
N LEU A 593 11.43 -9.89 16.12
CA LEU A 593 12.48 -10.81 15.61
C LEU A 593 13.89 -10.21 15.73
N ILE A 594 14.04 -8.91 15.46
CA ILE A 594 15.30 -8.18 15.66
C ILE A 594 15.71 -8.17 17.14
N THR A 595 14.76 -8.01 18.05
CA THR A 595 15.03 -7.92 19.49
C THR A 595 15.38 -9.27 20.11
N GLN A 596 14.74 -10.34 19.61
CA GLN A 596 14.99 -11.71 20.09
C GLN A 596 16.42 -12.16 19.82
N GLN A 597 17.07 -11.62 18.79
CA GLN A 597 18.48 -11.87 18.50
C GLN A 597 19.32 -10.77 19.14
N SER A 598 20.12 -11.10 20.14
CA SER A 598 20.95 -10.12 20.86
C SER A 598 22.13 -10.77 21.57
N HIS A 599 23.04 -9.95 22.12
CA HIS A 599 24.13 -10.43 22.96
C HIS A 599 23.63 -11.13 24.23
N GLU A 600 22.42 -10.82 24.71
CA GLU A 600 21.79 -11.54 25.82
C GLU A 600 21.42 -12.98 25.44
N GLU A 601 20.97 -13.21 24.20
CA GLU A 601 20.68 -14.58 23.72
C GLU A 601 21.96 -15.41 23.60
N LEU A 602 23.03 -14.81 23.07
CA LEU A 602 24.36 -15.43 23.07
C LEU A 602 24.80 -15.78 24.50
N ARG A 603 24.65 -14.86 25.46
CA ARG A 603 25.01 -15.14 26.85
C ARG A 603 24.18 -16.28 27.41
N LYS A 604 22.88 -16.34 27.09
CA LYS A 604 22.01 -17.40 27.60
C LYS A 604 22.44 -18.78 27.14
N ILE A 605 22.80 -18.96 25.85
CA ILE A 605 23.26 -20.27 25.36
C ILE A 605 24.61 -20.64 25.96
N LEU A 606 25.52 -19.67 26.13
CA LEU A 606 26.82 -19.88 26.76
C LEU A 606 26.67 -20.29 28.24
N ASP A 607 25.80 -19.62 29.00
CA ASP A 607 25.54 -19.94 30.40
C ASP A 607 24.81 -21.28 30.56
N ALA A 608 23.91 -21.63 29.64
CA ALA A 608 23.28 -22.95 29.60
C ALA A 608 24.32 -24.05 29.35
N ASN A 609 25.28 -23.82 28.44
CA ASN A 609 26.34 -24.79 28.18
C ASN A 609 27.24 -25.03 29.40
N LYS A 610 27.49 -24.00 30.24
CA LYS A 610 28.31 -24.14 31.46
C LYS A 610 27.70 -25.10 32.49
N THR A 611 26.38 -25.24 32.51
CA THR A 611 25.66 -26.07 33.49
C THR A 611 25.10 -27.37 32.89
N ALA A 612 25.09 -27.49 31.56
CA ALA A 612 24.63 -28.67 30.85
C ALA A 612 25.63 -29.84 30.92
N ALA A 613 25.11 -31.06 30.93
CA ALA A 613 25.91 -32.27 30.76
C ALA A 613 26.57 -32.30 29.36
N PRO A 614 27.73 -32.96 29.17
CA PRO A 614 28.47 -32.93 27.91
C PRO A 614 27.66 -33.30 26.66
N ASP A 615 26.70 -34.22 26.78
CA ASP A 615 25.80 -34.68 25.71
C ASP A 615 24.68 -33.67 25.36
N GLN A 616 24.44 -32.71 26.26
CA GLN A 616 23.42 -31.67 26.15
C GLN A 616 24.00 -30.31 25.73
N GLN A 617 25.34 -30.16 25.74
CA GLN A 617 26.00 -28.93 25.31
C GLN A 617 25.87 -28.72 23.80
N LYS A 618 25.67 -27.46 23.40
CA LYS A 618 25.69 -27.06 21.99
C LYS A 618 27.08 -26.59 21.59
N LEU A 619 27.51 -26.94 20.38
CA LEU A 619 28.71 -26.37 19.77
C LEU A 619 28.43 -24.92 19.35
N VAL A 620 29.01 -23.94 20.04
CA VAL A 620 28.80 -22.51 19.74
C VAL A 620 29.87 -22.02 18.77
N VAL A 621 29.44 -21.60 17.58
CA VAL A 621 30.29 -21.06 16.51
C VAL A 621 29.95 -19.59 16.29
N ILE A 622 30.95 -18.71 16.24
CA ILE A 622 30.76 -17.28 16.01
C ILE A 622 31.48 -16.84 14.73
N SER A 623 30.75 -16.33 13.74
CA SER A 623 31.34 -15.84 12.50
C SER A 623 31.33 -14.31 12.45
N VAL A 624 32.50 -13.68 12.36
CA VAL A 624 32.66 -12.22 12.43
C VAL A 624 32.77 -11.61 11.04
N SER A 625 32.10 -10.48 10.80
CA SER A 625 32.24 -9.74 9.55
C SER A 625 33.50 -8.85 9.54
N PRO A 626 34.21 -8.76 8.39
CA PRO A 626 35.33 -7.84 8.24
C PRO A 626 34.97 -6.38 8.57
N GLN A 627 33.72 -5.96 8.28
CA GLN A 627 33.23 -4.62 8.57
C GLN A 627 33.05 -4.36 10.07
N SER A 628 32.57 -5.35 10.83
CA SER A 628 32.49 -5.25 12.29
C SER A 628 33.87 -5.25 12.93
N SER A 629 34.77 -6.11 12.43
CA SER A 629 36.18 -6.14 12.88
C SER A 629 36.86 -4.77 12.65
N ALA A 630 36.74 -4.18 11.46
CA ALA A 630 37.29 -2.86 11.16
C ALA A 630 36.71 -1.74 12.04
N SER A 631 35.41 -1.80 12.36
CA SER A 631 34.77 -0.82 13.26
C SER A 631 35.26 -0.94 14.71
N LEU A 632 35.47 -2.16 15.21
CA LEU A 632 36.05 -2.40 16.53
C LEU A 632 37.53 -1.99 16.56
N ALA A 633 38.28 -2.29 15.51
CA ALA A 633 39.67 -1.87 15.34
C ALA A 633 39.80 -0.33 15.45
N ALA A 634 38.90 0.41 14.79
CA ALA A 634 38.86 1.87 14.86
C ALA A 634 38.57 2.36 16.30
N ARG A 635 37.63 1.72 17.01
CA ARG A 635 37.23 2.09 18.37
C ARG A 635 38.32 1.86 19.40
N PHE A 636 39.09 0.78 19.26
CA PHE A 636 40.14 0.38 20.19
C PHE A 636 41.55 0.76 19.72
N GLN A 637 41.68 1.44 18.58
CA GLN A 637 42.95 1.88 17.98
C GLN A 637 43.92 0.71 17.74
N LEU A 638 43.38 -0.40 17.25
CA LEU A 638 44.12 -1.63 16.95
C LEU A 638 44.27 -1.79 15.44
N ASN A 639 45.29 -2.55 15.00
CA ASN A 639 45.36 -2.99 13.62
C ASN A 639 44.35 -4.15 13.36
N PRO A 640 43.98 -4.42 12.10
CA PRO A 640 42.97 -5.42 11.78
C PRO A 640 43.31 -6.84 12.26
N THR A 641 44.57 -7.27 12.11
CA THR A 641 45.02 -8.63 12.50
C THR A 641 44.92 -8.84 14.01
N ASP A 642 45.44 -7.89 14.80
CA ASP A 642 45.35 -7.96 16.27
C ASP A 642 43.91 -7.89 16.75
N THR A 643 43.08 -7.07 16.09
CA THR A 643 41.65 -6.99 16.42
C THR A 643 40.97 -8.33 16.23
N ALA A 644 41.19 -9.00 15.08
CA ALA A 644 40.61 -10.32 14.82
C ALA A 644 41.04 -11.34 15.88
N LYS A 645 42.34 -11.41 16.19
CA LYS A 645 42.89 -12.35 17.19
C LYS A 645 42.38 -12.07 18.61
N LYS A 646 42.25 -10.80 18.99
CA LYS A 646 41.71 -10.39 20.30
C LYS A 646 40.20 -10.64 20.39
N LEU A 647 39.46 -10.50 19.30
CA LEU A 647 38.04 -10.89 19.24
C LEU A 647 37.88 -12.40 19.36
N THR A 648 38.73 -13.20 18.70
CA THR A 648 38.75 -14.65 18.89
C THR A 648 39.02 -15.01 20.34
N ALA A 649 40.01 -14.39 20.98
CA ALA A 649 40.31 -14.59 22.39
C ALA A 649 39.11 -14.24 23.29
N PHE A 650 38.47 -13.10 23.04
CA PHE A 650 37.31 -12.64 23.79
C PHE A 650 36.15 -13.63 23.72
N PHE A 651 35.74 -14.03 22.51
CA PHE A 651 34.63 -14.94 22.33
C PHE A 651 34.93 -16.34 22.88
N LYS A 652 36.16 -16.84 22.74
CA LYS A 652 36.58 -18.10 23.36
C LYS A 652 36.54 -18.03 24.88
N LYS A 653 36.99 -16.92 25.48
CA LYS A 653 36.89 -16.69 26.93
C LYS A 653 35.44 -16.70 27.43
N LEU A 654 34.50 -16.22 26.61
CA LEU A 654 33.07 -16.28 26.92
C LEU A 654 32.47 -17.70 26.84
N GLY A 655 33.13 -18.61 26.11
CA GLY A 655 32.71 -20.01 25.92
C GLY A 655 32.33 -20.37 24.48
N ALA A 656 32.64 -19.54 23.49
CA ALA A 656 32.55 -19.94 22.08
C ALA A 656 33.62 -21.01 21.77
N HIS A 657 33.25 -21.98 20.95
CA HIS A 657 34.16 -23.08 20.57
C HIS A 657 35.01 -22.69 19.37
N TYR A 658 34.39 -22.05 18.38
CA TYR A 658 35.05 -21.62 17.14
C TYR A 658 34.66 -20.19 16.78
N VAL A 659 35.62 -19.42 16.26
CA VAL A 659 35.43 -18.05 15.79
C VAL A 659 35.96 -17.89 14.36
N PHE A 660 35.06 -17.80 13.38
CA PHE A 660 35.39 -17.74 11.95
C PHE A 660 35.26 -16.32 11.37
N ASP A 661 35.84 -16.12 10.19
CA ASP A 661 35.70 -14.89 9.39
C ASP A 661 34.75 -15.13 8.21
N THR A 662 33.73 -14.27 8.07
CA THR A 662 32.79 -14.32 6.94
C THR A 662 33.39 -13.86 5.60
N ALA A 663 34.63 -13.36 5.58
CA ALA A 663 35.40 -13.17 4.34
C ALA A 663 35.55 -14.50 3.57
N PHE A 664 35.70 -15.63 4.28
CA PHE A 664 35.82 -16.93 3.64
C PHE A 664 34.54 -17.33 2.87
N SER A 665 33.37 -17.18 3.49
CA SER A 665 32.09 -17.47 2.83
C SER A 665 31.76 -16.48 1.71
N ARG A 666 32.31 -15.26 1.76
CA ARG A 666 32.14 -14.27 0.68
C ARG A 666 32.73 -14.74 -0.64
N ASN A 667 33.80 -15.56 -0.63
CA ASN A 667 34.37 -16.12 -1.85
C ASN A 667 33.31 -16.83 -2.70
N PHE A 668 32.49 -17.68 -2.08
CA PHE A 668 31.40 -18.38 -2.76
C PHE A 668 30.32 -17.41 -3.28
N SER A 669 29.90 -16.44 -2.46
CA SER A 669 28.92 -15.44 -2.92
C SER A 669 29.42 -14.65 -4.13
N LEU A 670 30.71 -14.32 -4.18
CA LEU A 670 31.34 -13.61 -5.30
C LEU A 670 31.40 -14.49 -6.56
N LEU A 671 31.86 -15.73 -6.41
CA LEU A 671 31.94 -16.73 -7.49
C LEU A 671 30.55 -17.04 -8.08
N GLU A 672 29.52 -17.22 -7.26
CA GLU A 672 28.15 -17.44 -7.78
C GLU A 672 27.58 -16.17 -8.43
N SER A 673 27.88 -14.98 -7.89
CA SER A 673 27.43 -13.72 -8.49
C SER A 673 28.06 -13.46 -9.86
N GLN A 674 29.35 -13.77 -10.04
CA GLN A 674 30.01 -13.59 -11.34
C GLN A 674 29.48 -14.58 -12.39
N ARG A 675 29.27 -15.85 -12.01
CA ARG A 675 28.72 -16.88 -12.89
C ARG A 675 27.29 -16.53 -13.32
N GLU A 676 26.44 -16.14 -12.37
CA GLU A 676 25.06 -15.72 -12.66
C GLU A 676 25.02 -14.49 -13.59
N PHE A 677 25.89 -13.50 -13.37
CA PHE A 677 25.96 -12.34 -14.25
C PHE A 677 26.37 -12.72 -15.67
N VAL A 678 27.45 -13.50 -15.84
CA VAL A 678 27.94 -13.94 -17.16
C VAL A 678 26.86 -14.73 -17.89
N GLN A 679 26.16 -15.64 -17.20
CA GLN A 679 25.06 -16.39 -17.78
C GLN A 679 23.94 -15.47 -18.26
N ARG A 680 23.41 -14.60 -17.38
CA ARG A 680 22.32 -13.67 -17.74
C ARG A 680 22.72 -12.70 -18.85
N PHE A 681 23.98 -12.27 -18.88
CA PHE A 681 24.50 -11.43 -19.95
C PHE A 681 24.50 -12.13 -21.31
N ARG A 682 24.87 -13.42 -21.37
CA ARG A 682 24.80 -14.23 -22.59
C ARG A 682 23.35 -14.43 -23.06
N GLU A 683 22.41 -14.55 -22.13
CA GLU A 683 20.97 -14.77 -22.40
C GLU A 683 20.16 -13.49 -22.66
N GLN A 684 20.79 -12.32 -22.63
CA GLN A 684 20.09 -11.02 -22.72
C GLN A 684 19.28 -10.81 -24.01
N ALA A 685 19.67 -11.46 -25.11
CA ALA A 685 18.94 -11.40 -26.38
C ALA A 685 17.64 -12.23 -26.34
N SER A 686 17.59 -13.29 -25.53
CA SER A 686 16.46 -14.21 -25.39
C SER A 686 15.50 -13.83 -24.26
N SER A 687 15.97 -13.13 -23.22
CA SER A 687 15.15 -12.77 -22.06
C SER A 687 15.21 -11.27 -21.74
N LYS A 688 14.06 -10.60 -21.86
CA LYS A 688 13.91 -9.17 -21.52
C LYS A 688 14.10 -8.86 -20.03
N GLN A 689 14.15 -9.88 -19.17
CA GLN A 689 14.35 -9.75 -17.72
C GLN A 689 15.74 -10.20 -17.26
N ALA A 690 16.64 -10.54 -18.20
CA ALA A 690 17.99 -10.99 -17.85
C ALA A 690 18.84 -9.87 -17.22
N LEU A 691 18.68 -8.63 -17.68
CA LEU A 691 19.46 -7.46 -17.23
C LEU A 691 18.57 -6.27 -16.85
N PRO A 692 18.97 -5.41 -15.90
CA PRO A 692 20.18 -5.52 -15.08
C PRO A 692 20.12 -6.67 -14.07
N VAL A 693 21.28 -7.20 -13.68
CA VAL A 693 21.41 -8.02 -12.47
C VAL A 693 21.61 -7.09 -11.27
N LEU A 694 20.74 -7.19 -10.26
CA LEU A 694 20.77 -6.40 -9.05
C LEU A 694 21.35 -7.25 -7.91
N ALA A 695 22.43 -6.80 -7.28
CA ALA A 695 23.07 -7.51 -6.17
C ALA A 695 22.08 -7.74 -5.01
N SER A 696 22.25 -8.86 -4.32
CA SER A 696 21.30 -9.37 -3.32
C SER A 696 21.84 -9.40 -1.89
N ALA A 697 23.14 -9.16 -1.69
CA ALA A 697 23.81 -9.34 -0.39
C ALA A 697 23.31 -8.38 0.71
N CYS A 698 22.62 -7.29 0.36
CA CYS A 698 22.07 -6.29 1.26
C CYS A 698 20.60 -6.59 1.65
N PRO A 699 20.32 -7.08 2.87
CA PRO A 699 18.96 -7.44 3.27
C PRO A 699 17.99 -6.25 3.32
N GLY A 700 18.44 -5.05 3.68
CA GLY A 700 17.59 -3.85 3.65
C GLY A 700 17.08 -3.51 2.24
N TRP A 701 17.89 -3.77 1.20
CA TRP A 701 17.48 -3.65 -0.19
C TRP A 701 16.47 -4.75 -0.57
N ILE A 702 16.74 -6.00 -0.19
CA ILE A 702 15.84 -7.12 -0.44
C ILE A 702 14.45 -6.87 0.18
N CYS A 703 14.39 -6.51 1.46
CA CYS A 703 13.13 -6.22 2.14
C CYS A 703 12.36 -5.09 1.42
N TYR A 704 13.05 -4.06 0.96
CA TYR A 704 12.43 -2.97 0.20
C TYR A 704 11.86 -3.45 -1.14
N ALA A 705 12.62 -4.25 -1.88
CA ALA A 705 12.20 -4.80 -3.17
C ALA A 705 10.97 -5.72 -3.02
N GLU A 706 11.01 -6.66 -2.09
CA GLU A 706 9.94 -7.64 -1.84
C GLU A 706 8.63 -6.97 -1.37
N LYS A 707 8.70 -6.01 -0.45
CA LYS A 707 7.53 -5.37 0.15
C LYS A 707 6.93 -4.23 -0.69
N THR A 708 7.77 -3.52 -1.44
CA THR A 708 7.35 -2.28 -2.12
C THR A 708 7.12 -2.47 -3.61
N HIS A 709 7.84 -3.41 -4.23
CA HIS A 709 7.91 -3.49 -5.69
C HIS A 709 7.56 -4.88 -6.24
N GLY A 710 7.71 -5.93 -5.46
CA GLY A 710 7.29 -7.28 -5.80
C GLY A 710 7.79 -7.72 -7.18
N SER A 711 6.88 -8.27 -7.99
CA SER A 711 7.17 -8.84 -9.31
C SER A 711 7.81 -7.87 -10.31
N ALA A 712 7.73 -6.54 -10.09
CA ALA A 712 8.33 -5.56 -10.98
C ALA A 712 9.87 -5.49 -10.87
N ILE A 713 10.45 -5.96 -9.77
CA ILE A 713 11.89 -5.84 -9.47
C ILE A 713 12.52 -7.20 -9.14
N ILE A 714 11.80 -8.10 -8.47
CA ILE A 714 12.31 -9.42 -8.05
C ILE A 714 13.03 -10.21 -9.15
N PRO A 715 12.54 -10.29 -10.41
CA PRO A 715 13.22 -11.07 -11.46
C PRO A 715 14.66 -10.61 -11.76
N TYR A 716 14.98 -9.35 -11.48
CA TYR A 716 16.30 -8.76 -11.74
C TYR A 716 17.29 -9.01 -10.59
N ILE A 717 16.84 -9.52 -9.44
CA ILE A 717 17.70 -9.74 -8.27
C ILE A 717 18.53 -11.02 -8.48
N SER A 718 19.82 -10.94 -8.13
CA SER A 718 20.74 -12.09 -8.11
C SER A 718 20.26 -13.13 -7.10
N THR A 719 20.30 -14.40 -7.49
CA THR A 719 19.88 -15.52 -6.64
C THR A 719 20.99 -15.96 -5.67
N ALA A 720 22.24 -15.53 -5.87
CA ALA A 720 23.35 -15.84 -4.98
C ALA A 720 23.05 -15.37 -3.54
N ARG A 721 23.27 -16.26 -2.56
CA ARG A 721 23.10 -15.96 -1.13
C ARG A 721 24.17 -14.98 -0.65
N SER A 722 23.83 -14.22 0.40
CA SER A 722 24.79 -13.33 1.05
C SER A 722 25.86 -14.12 1.81
N PRO A 723 27.02 -13.51 2.13
CA PRO A 723 28.09 -14.21 2.85
C PRO A 723 27.66 -14.73 4.23
N GLN A 724 26.69 -14.08 4.88
CA GLN A 724 26.12 -14.57 6.14
C GLN A 724 25.42 -15.92 5.93
N GLN A 725 24.57 -16.03 4.91
CA GLN A 725 23.79 -17.23 4.68
C GLN A 725 24.63 -18.36 4.10
N VAL A 726 25.60 -18.02 3.24
CA VAL A 726 26.60 -19.01 2.79
C VAL A 726 27.42 -19.53 3.97
N MET A 727 27.82 -18.66 4.91
CA MET A 727 28.50 -19.12 6.13
C MET A 727 27.59 -20.02 6.97
N GLY A 728 26.30 -19.71 7.05
CA GLY A 728 25.32 -20.55 7.72
C GLY A 728 25.26 -21.96 7.13
N SER A 729 25.13 -22.08 5.81
CA SER A 729 25.14 -23.37 5.12
C SER A 729 26.47 -24.12 5.31
N LEU A 730 27.60 -23.41 5.24
CA LEU A 730 28.92 -24.00 5.47
C LEU A 730 29.08 -24.52 6.91
N VAL A 731 28.64 -23.77 7.91
CA VAL A 731 28.75 -24.16 9.33
C VAL A 731 27.79 -25.30 9.67
N LYS A 732 26.55 -25.22 9.17
CA LYS A 732 25.49 -26.17 9.51
C LYS A 732 25.52 -27.45 8.70
N ASP A 733 26.14 -27.45 7.52
CA ASP A 733 26.26 -28.66 6.69
C ASP A 733 27.70 -29.19 6.70
N PHE A 734 28.64 -28.50 6.05
CA PHE A 734 30.01 -28.98 5.91
C PHE A 734 30.74 -29.13 7.25
N PHE A 735 30.78 -28.06 8.05
CA PHE A 735 31.50 -28.07 9.33
C PHE A 735 30.84 -29.01 10.35
N ALA A 736 29.51 -29.13 10.34
CA ALA A 736 28.79 -30.10 11.18
C ALA A 736 29.23 -31.54 10.89
N GLN A 737 29.35 -31.90 9.62
CA GLN A 737 29.86 -33.21 9.19
C GLN A 737 31.30 -33.44 9.66
N GLN A 738 32.16 -32.43 9.54
CA GLN A 738 33.55 -32.50 10.03
C GLN A 738 33.65 -32.70 11.55
N GLN A 739 32.75 -32.07 12.31
CA GLN A 739 32.69 -32.21 13.77
C GLN A 739 31.92 -33.46 14.22
N HIS A 740 31.40 -34.26 13.27
CA HIS A 740 30.56 -35.43 13.54
C HIS A 740 29.34 -35.13 14.41
N VAL A 741 28.73 -33.96 14.22
CA VAL A 741 27.50 -33.53 14.91
C VAL A 741 26.40 -33.20 13.92
N THR A 742 25.15 -33.29 14.37
CA THR A 742 24.00 -32.86 13.57
C THR A 742 23.84 -31.34 13.62
N PRO A 743 23.20 -30.71 12.61
CA PRO A 743 23.12 -29.25 12.51
C PRO A 743 22.45 -28.57 13.71
N ASP A 744 21.50 -29.23 14.37
CA ASP A 744 20.76 -28.75 15.54
C ASP A 744 21.59 -28.68 16.83
N LYS A 745 22.71 -29.41 16.87
CA LYS A 745 23.71 -29.40 17.95
C LYS A 745 24.68 -28.23 17.82
N ILE A 746 24.71 -27.55 16.69
CA ILE A 746 25.48 -26.32 16.51
C ILE A 746 24.58 -25.13 16.81
N HIS A 747 25.08 -24.14 17.55
CA HIS A 747 24.47 -22.81 17.66
C HIS A 747 25.39 -21.80 16.96
N HIS A 748 24.97 -21.36 15.78
CA HIS A 748 25.75 -20.47 14.92
C HIS A 748 25.31 -19.01 15.11
N VAL A 749 26.25 -18.19 15.58
CA VAL A 749 26.07 -16.76 15.79
C VAL A 749 26.89 -15.98 14.78
N THR A 750 26.36 -14.88 14.25
CA THR A 750 27.14 -14.00 13.36
C THR A 750 27.24 -12.57 13.90
N VAL A 751 28.40 -11.94 13.70
CA VAL A 751 28.65 -10.54 14.08
C VAL A 751 28.63 -9.64 12.85
N MET A 752 27.61 -8.78 12.76
CA MET A 752 27.29 -8.04 11.55
C MET A 752 27.20 -6.52 11.77
N PRO A 753 27.51 -5.68 10.77
CA PRO A 753 27.47 -4.23 10.90
C PRO A 753 26.04 -3.66 10.73
N CYS A 754 25.01 -4.50 10.72
CA CYS A 754 23.67 -4.14 10.27
C CYS A 754 22.59 -4.92 11.04
N TYR A 755 21.51 -4.24 11.43
CA TYR A 755 20.34 -4.89 12.03
C TYR A 755 19.53 -5.72 11.03
N ASP A 756 19.47 -5.33 9.76
CA ASP A 756 18.70 -6.05 8.74
C ASP A 756 19.23 -7.47 8.50
N LYS A 757 20.47 -7.77 8.89
CA LYS A 757 21.04 -9.12 8.90
C LYS A 757 20.34 -10.07 9.88
N LYS A 758 19.76 -9.54 10.98
CA LYS A 758 18.88 -10.29 11.88
C LYS A 758 17.59 -10.72 11.19
N LEU A 759 17.02 -9.85 10.34
CA LEU A 759 15.84 -10.17 9.53
C LEU A 759 16.17 -11.24 8.49
N GLU A 760 17.34 -11.13 7.85
CA GLU A 760 17.80 -12.14 6.90
C GLU A 760 17.91 -13.52 7.55
N ALA A 761 18.54 -13.63 8.74
CA ALA A 761 18.63 -14.89 9.49
C ALA A 761 17.27 -15.45 9.93
N SER A 762 16.27 -14.58 10.11
CA SER A 762 14.91 -14.99 10.50
C SER A 762 14.05 -15.49 9.34
N ARG A 763 14.51 -15.37 8.08
CA ARG A 763 13.71 -15.79 6.92
C ARG A 763 13.36 -17.28 7.00
N PRO A 764 12.12 -17.68 6.64
CA PRO A 764 11.74 -19.08 6.57
C PRO A 764 12.58 -19.89 5.58
N ASP A 765 13.10 -19.23 4.53
CA ASP A 765 13.94 -19.85 3.48
C ASP A 765 15.23 -20.48 4.02
N PHE A 766 15.68 -20.06 5.21
CA PHE A 766 16.92 -20.54 5.85
C PHE A 766 16.64 -21.35 7.12
N PHE A 767 15.45 -21.94 7.23
CA PHE A 767 15.07 -22.86 8.31
C PHE A 767 14.99 -24.30 7.78
N SER A 768 15.81 -25.19 8.34
CA SER A 768 15.74 -26.62 8.07
C SER A 768 14.60 -27.26 8.87
N GLN A 769 13.58 -27.76 8.16
CA GLN A 769 12.48 -28.51 8.80
C GLN A 769 12.94 -29.88 9.30
N GLU A 770 13.92 -30.50 8.66
CA GLU A 770 14.45 -31.81 9.06
C GLU A 770 15.14 -31.75 10.43
N HIS A 771 16.02 -30.77 10.61
CA HIS A 771 16.81 -30.62 11.83
C HIS A 771 16.22 -29.61 12.82
N GLN A 772 15.10 -28.95 12.47
CA GLN A 772 14.46 -27.93 13.31
C GLN A 772 15.43 -26.82 13.75
N THR A 773 16.30 -26.38 12.85
CA THR A 773 17.33 -25.36 13.11
C THR A 773 17.50 -24.41 11.92
N ARG A 774 18.10 -23.25 12.17
CA ARG A 774 18.39 -22.23 11.15
C ARG A 774 19.84 -22.35 10.68
N ASP A 775 20.11 -21.85 9.47
CA ASP A 775 21.47 -21.67 8.96
C ASP A 775 22.27 -20.72 9.89
N VAL A 776 21.61 -19.69 10.39
CA VAL A 776 22.13 -18.75 11.40
C VAL A 776 21.12 -18.62 12.54
N ASP A 777 21.51 -19.03 13.75
CA ASP A 777 20.61 -19.07 14.91
C ASP A 777 20.44 -17.69 15.57
N CYS A 778 21.50 -16.88 15.59
CA CYS A 778 21.49 -15.54 16.17
C CYS A 778 22.41 -14.59 15.42
N VAL A 779 22.00 -13.35 15.23
CA VAL A 779 22.87 -12.27 14.73
C VAL A 779 23.03 -11.24 15.84
N ILE A 780 24.27 -10.84 16.11
CA ILE A 780 24.60 -9.72 17.00
C ILE A 780 25.32 -8.64 16.20
N THR A 781 25.06 -7.38 16.55
CA THR A 781 25.67 -6.23 15.88
C THR A 781 27.03 -5.88 16.45
N THR A 782 27.82 -5.09 15.71
CA THR A 782 29.08 -4.52 16.22
C THR A 782 28.86 -3.77 17.54
N GLY A 783 27.77 -3.00 17.66
CA GLY A 783 27.39 -2.32 18.89
C GLY A 783 27.07 -3.26 20.05
N GLU A 784 26.39 -4.38 19.80
CA GLU A 784 26.09 -5.39 20.81
C GLU A 784 27.35 -6.13 21.29
N VAL A 785 28.34 -6.35 20.42
CA VAL A 785 29.67 -6.87 20.83
C VAL A 785 30.39 -5.88 21.73
N PHE A 786 30.37 -4.58 21.39
CA PHE A 786 30.96 -3.55 22.23
C PHE A 786 30.28 -3.49 23.60
N LYS A 787 28.95 -3.56 23.66
CA LYS A 787 28.20 -3.65 24.92
C LYS A 787 28.59 -4.89 25.73
N LEU A 788 28.79 -6.03 25.07
CA LEU A 788 29.22 -7.26 25.74
C LEU A 788 30.62 -7.13 26.36
N LEU A 789 31.55 -6.42 25.71
CA LEU A 789 32.85 -6.07 26.27
C LEU A 789 32.71 -5.18 27.52
N GLU A 790 31.85 -4.16 27.46
CA GLU A 790 31.56 -3.28 28.61
C GLU A 790 30.95 -4.05 29.79
N GLU A 791 29.99 -4.94 29.53
CA GLU A 791 29.33 -5.76 30.55
C GLU A 791 30.29 -6.75 31.23
N GLU A 792 31.28 -7.27 30.50
CA GLU A 792 32.35 -8.12 31.07
C GLU A 792 33.44 -7.31 31.79
N GLY A 793 33.42 -5.98 31.69
CA GLY A 793 34.47 -5.12 32.24
C GLY A 793 35.84 -5.35 31.58
N VAL A 794 35.86 -5.71 30.29
CA VAL A 794 37.08 -6.04 29.54
C VAL A 794 37.28 -5.05 28.40
N SER A 795 38.46 -4.45 28.31
CA SER A 795 38.87 -3.73 27.10
C SER A 795 39.47 -4.70 26.08
N LEU A 796 39.05 -4.62 24.82
CA LEU A 796 39.61 -5.45 23.75
C LEU A 796 41.12 -5.25 23.61
N SER A 797 41.61 -4.02 23.84
CA SER A 797 43.03 -3.69 23.77
C SER A 797 43.90 -4.46 24.78
N GLU A 798 43.32 -4.87 25.91
CA GLU A 798 44.01 -5.51 27.03
C GLU A 798 44.01 -7.05 26.95
N LEU A 799 43.26 -7.64 26.02
CA LEU A 799 43.20 -9.09 25.86
C LEU A 799 44.45 -9.64 25.15
N GLU A 800 44.95 -10.77 25.61
CA GLU A 800 46.00 -11.48 24.88
C GLU A 800 45.45 -12.06 23.57
N PRO A 801 46.11 -11.88 22.42
CA PRO A 801 45.66 -12.40 21.13
C PRO A 801 45.60 -13.93 21.11
N ALA A 802 44.54 -14.51 20.53
CA ALA A 802 44.44 -15.94 20.26
C ALA A 802 44.60 -16.24 18.76
N PRO A 803 45.08 -17.44 18.37
CA PRO A 803 45.07 -17.86 16.96
C PRO A 803 43.67 -17.81 16.36
N LEU A 804 43.57 -17.42 15.09
CA LEU A 804 42.31 -17.42 14.36
C LEU A 804 41.89 -18.87 14.07
N ASP A 805 40.59 -19.15 14.18
CA ASP A 805 40.07 -20.45 13.77
C ASP A 805 39.87 -20.48 12.26
N SER A 806 40.10 -21.65 11.68
CA SER A 806 39.83 -21.92 10.28
C SER A 806 38.69 -22.91 10.19
N VAL A 807 37.83 -22.71 9.19
CA VAL A 807 36.81 -23.71 8.81
C VAL A 807 37.49 -25.02 8.40
N PHE A 808 38.71 -24.95 7.89
CA PHE A 808 39.55 -26.09 7.55
C PHE A 808 40.61 -26.34 8.61
N SER A 809 40.62 -27.56 9.18
CA SER A 809 41.65 -27.99 10.12
C SER A 809 43.06 -28.05 9.51
N SER A 810 43.17 -28.19 8.19
CA SER A 810 44.43 -28.29 7.44
C SER A 810 45.07 -26.95 7.06
N VAL A 811 44.34 -25.83 7.18
CA VAL A 811 44.80 -24.51 6.76
C VAL A 811 44.92 -23.59 7.97
N SER A 812 46.14 -23.18 8.32
CA SER A 812 46.36 -22.21 9.39
C SER A 812 46.09 -20.79 8.88
N VAL A 813 45.02 -20.16 9.34
CA VAL A 813 44.73 -18.75 9.05
C VAL A 813 45.50 -17.88 10.05
N GLN A 814 46.46 -17.11 9.55
CA GLN A 814 47.32 -16.26 10.40
C GLN A 814 46.81 -14.81 10.50
N GLU A 815 46.10 -14.35 9.46
CA GLU A 815 45.62 -12.99 9.29
C GLU A 815 44.23 -12.97 8.62
N PRO A 816 43.38 -11.96 8.89
CA PRO A 816 42.12 -11.78 8.18
C PRO A 816 42.35 -11.36 6.73
N THR A 817 41.42 -11.72 5.85
CA THR A 817 41.47 -11.40 4.41
C THR A 817 40.24 -10.60 3.98
N SER A 818 40.34 -9.96 2.82
CA SER A 818 39.27 -9.16 2.21
C SER A 818 39.35 -9.30 0.68
N HIS A 819 38.51 -8.55 -0.01
CA HIS A 819 38.38 -8.57 -1.47
C HIS A 819 38.59 -7.16 -2.02
N ARG A 820 39.07 -7.07 -3.26
CA ARG A 820 39.24 -5.77 -3.93
C ARG A 820 37.90 -5.06 -4.12
N GLY A 821 37.93 -3.74 -4.15
CA GLY A 821 36.76 -2.89 -4.33
C GLY A 821 36.23 -2.28 -3.04
N GLY A 822 34.93 -1.95 -3.03
CA GLY A 822 34.30 -1.18 -1.96
C GLY A 822 34.12 -1.92 -0.64
N GLY A 823 33.96 -1.15 0.45
CA GLY A 823 33.79 -1.66 1.83
C GLY A 823 32.54 -2.53 2.09
N SER A 824 31.70 -2.75 1.08
CA SER A 824 30.54 -3.64 1.13
C SER A 824 30.83 -5.04 0.55
N GLY A 825 32.11 -5.38 0.34
CA GLY A 825 32.53 -6.71 -0.11
C GLY A 825 32.93 -6.80 -1.58
N GLY A 826 33.04 -5.68 -2.30
CA GLY A 826 33.71 -5.64 -3.60
C GLY A 826 32.99 -6.29 -4.78
N TYR A 827 31.67 -6.55 -4.68
CA TYR A 827 30.92 -7.29 -5.68
C TYR A 827 31.01 -6.68 -7.09
N LEU A 828 30.82 -5.35 -7.20
CA LEU A 828 30.88 -4.66 -8.49
C LEU A 828 32.22 -4.90 -9.17
N GLU A 829 33.33 -4.67 -8.47
CA GLU A 829 34.67 -4.78 -9.03
C GLU A 829 34.97 -6.22 -9.45
N HIS A 830 34.69 -7.19 -8.58
CA HIS A 830 34.95 -8.59 -8.85
C HIS A 830 34.16 -9.08 -10.07
N VAL A 831 32.83 -8.88 -10.10
CA VAL A 831 31.98 -9.28 -11.22
C VAL A 831 32.39 -8.56 -12.50
N PHE A 832 32.76 -7.27 -12.42
CA PHE A 832 33.18 -6.50 -13.59
C PHE A 832 34.48 -7.04 -14.21
N ARG A 833 35.50 -7.31 -13.40
CA ARG A 833 36.79 -7.84 -13.88
C ARG A 833 36.63 -9.22 -14.49
N HIS A 834 35.91 -10.11 -13.81
CA HIS A 834 35.65 -11.45 -14.31
C HIS A 834 34.85 -11.40 -15.62
N ALA A 835 33.78 -10.61 -15.68
CA ALA A 835 32.98 -10.45 -16.89
C ALA A 835 33.79 -9.86 -18.05
N ALA A 836 34.68 -8.89 -17.80
CA ALA A 836 35.54 -8.31 -18.83
C ALA A 836 36.46 -9.37 -19.45
N GLN A 837 37.05 -10.22 -18.62
CA GLN A 837 37.93 -11.30 -19.05
C GLN A 837 37.15 -12.42 -19.76
N GLU A 838 36.06 -12.91 -19.17
CA GLU A 838 35.31 -14.08 -19.63
C GLU A 838 34.45 -13.80 -20.88
N LEU A 839 33.87 -12.59 -20.99
CA LEU A 839 33.00 -12.24 -22.11
C LEU A 839 33.76 -11.59 -23.27
N PHE A 840 34.87 -10.90 -22.99
CA PHE A 840 35.55 -10.07 -23.98
C PHE A 840 37.07 -10.31 -24.08
N GLY A 841 37.65 -11.18 -23.25
CA GLY A 841 39.09 -11.43 -23.23
C GLY A 841 39.92 -10.22 -22.76
N ILE A 842 39.29 -9.24 -22.09
CA ILE A 842 39.95 -8.01 -21.66
C ILE A 842 40.31 -8.12 -20.17
N HIS A 843 41.61 -8.12 -19.90
CA HIS A 843 42.11 -7.99 -18.54
C HIS A 843 41.99 -6.54 -18.05
N VAL A 844 41.37 -6.33 -16.89
CA VAL A 844 41.21 -5.00 -16.28
C VAL A 844 42.01 -4.95 -15.00
N ASP A 845 43.14 -4.23 -14.99
CA ASP A 845 44.03 -4.12 -13.82
C ASP A 845 43.47 -3.21 -12.71
N GLU A 846 42.83 -2.10 -13.08
CA GLU A 846 42.27 -1.12 -12.14
C GLU A 846 40.89 -0.66 -12.62
N VAL A 847 39.93 -0.61 -11.71
CA VAL A 847 38.56 -0.19 -12.02
C VAL A 847 38.37 1.29 -11.69
N THR A 848 38.06 2.10 -12.70
CA THR A 848 37.81 3.54 -12.52
C THR A 848 36.33 3.80 -12.19
N TYR A 849 36.08 4.28 -10.97
CA TYR A 849 34.74 4.68 -10.51
C TYR A 849 34.45 6.14 -10.84
N LYS A 850 33.39 6.38 -11.64
CA LYS A 850 32.92 7.73 -11.98
C LYS A 850 31.73 8.11 -11.09
N PRO A 851 31.87 9.00 -10.10
CA PRO A 851 30.74 9.47 -9.31
C PRO A 851 29.77 10.29 -10.16
N LEU A 852 28.47 10.10 -9.95
CA LEU A 852 27.41 10.88 -10.60
C LEU A 852 27.03 12.10 -9.74
N ARG A 853 25.79 12.11 -9.23
CA ARG A 853 25.24 13.21 -8.43
C ARG A 853 25.84 13.29 -7.03
N ASN A 854 26.33 12.18 -6.50
CA ASN A 854 26.95 12.06 -5.17
C ASN A 854 27.94 10.89 -5.15
N LYS A 855 28.75 10.81 -4.10
CA LYS A 855 29.75 9.74 -3.91
C LYS A 855 29.15 8.34 -3.76
N ASP A 856 27.87 8.24 -3.41
CA ASP A 856 27.14 7.00 -3.16
C ASP A 856 26.41 6.49 -4.43
N PHE A 857 26.59 7.16 -5.57
CA PHE A 857 26.17 6.67 -6.88
C PHE A 857 27.35 6.79 -7.86
N GLN A 858 27.97 5.66 -8.17
CA GLN A 858 29.15 5.59 -9.05
C GLN A 858 28.88 4.65 -10.23
N GLU A 859 29.45 4.98 -11.38
CA GLU A 859 29.39 4.16 -12.59
C GLU A 859 30.78 3.65 -12.96
N VAL A 860 30.80 2.45 -13.56
CA VAL A 860 31.99 1.84 -14.15
C VAL A 860 31.62 1.41 -15.57
N THR A 861 32.46 1.78 -16.54
CA THR A 861 32.26 1.42 -17.95
C THR A 861 33.48 0.70 -18.51
N LEU A 862 33.24 -0.38 -19.25
CA LEU A 862 34.23 -0.99 -20.13
C LEU A 862 33.93 -0.55 -21.56
N GLU A 863 34.88 0.10 -22.20
CA GLU A 863 34.74 0.61 -23.56
C GLU A 863 35.83 0.00 -24.45
N SER A 864 35.44 -0.49 -25.62
CA SER A 864 36.38 -0.96 -26.67
C SER A 864 35.85 -0.54 -28.04
N GLU A 865 36.74 -0.02 -28.89
CA GLU A 865 36.41 0.45 -30.25
C GLU A 865 35.20 1.44 -30.30
N GLY A 866 35.07 2.30 -29.29
CA GLY A 866 33.99 3.28 -29.19
C GLY A 866 32.61 2.68 -28.82
N ARG A 867 32.55 1.41 -28.43
CA ARG A 867 31.34 0.74 -27.92
C ARG A 867 31.47 0.45 -26.42
N VAL A 868 30.38 0.66 -25.68
CA VAL A 868 30.28 0.26 -24.28
C VAL A 868 29.98 -1.24 -24.23
N LEU A 869 30.94 -2.03 -23.73
CA LEU A 869 30.83 -3.47 -23.59
C LEU A 869 30.15 -3.84 -22.26
N LEU A 870 30.55 -3.18 -21.17
CA LEU A 870 29.96 -3.35 -19.84
C LEU A 870 29.63 -1.99 -19.24
N HIS A 871 28.45 -1.86 -18.63
CA HIS A 871 28.04 -0.66 -17.91
C HIS A 871 27.48 -1.03 -16.55
N PHE A 872 28.26 -0.80 -15.50
CA PHE A 872 27.94 -1.19 -14.14
C PHE A 872 27.70 0.05 -13.27
N ALA A 873 26.98 -0.11 -12.17
CA ALA A 873 26.79 0.96 -11.20
C ALA A 873 26.81 0.45 -9.74
N ALA A 874 27.31 1.28 -8.83
CA ALA A 874 27.10 1.15 -7.39
C ALA A 874 26.06 2.20 -6.97
N ALA A 875 24.97 1.75 -6.35
CA ALA A 875 23.86 2.60 -5.90
C ALA A 875 23.59 2.40 -4.40
N TYR A 876 24.20 3.26 -3.58
CA TYR A 876 24.12 3.18 -2.12
C TYR A 876 23.16 4.24 -1.56
N GLY A 877 22.39 3.88 -0.54
CA GLY A 877 21.39 4.74 0.09
C GLY A 877 20.04 4.75 -0.63
N PHE A 878 18.94 4.77 0.13
CA PHE A 878 17.57 4.69 -0.41
C PHE A 878 17.21 5.71 -1.48
N ARG A 879 17.74 6.94 -1.40
CA ARG A 879 17.50 7.95 -2.42
C ARG A 879 18.02 7.51 -3.79
N ASN A 880 19.21 6.90 -3.83
CA ASN A 880 19.80 6.41 -5.06
C ASN A 880 19.07 5.14 -5.54
N ILE A 881 18.69 4.25 -4.62
CA ILE A 881 17.87 3.06 -4.90
C ILE A 881 16.53 3.41 -5.53
N GLN A 882 15.79 4.37 -4.95
CA GLN A 882 14.50 4.82 -5.48
C GLN A 882 14.63 5.35 -6.92
N ASN A 883 15.68 6.10 -7.21
CA ASN A 883 15.95 6.60 -8.55
C ASN A 883 16.27 5.46 -9.54
N LEU A 884 17.07 4.48 -9.12
CA LEU A 884 17.37 3.29 -9.90
C LEU A 884 16.10 2.49 -10.23
N VAL A 885 15.27 2.19 -9.22
CA VAL A 885 14.01 1.45 -9.40
C VAL A 885 13.07 2.21 -10.34
N GLN A 886 12.96 3.54 -10.23
CA GLN A 886 12.14 4.33 -11.16
C GLN A 886 12.65 4.25 -12.60
N LYS A 887 13.97 4.25 -12.83
CA LYS A 887 14.55 4.05 -14.17
C LYS A 887 14.24 2.65 -14.69
N LEU A 888 14.39 1.63 -13.86
CA LEU A 888 14.12 0.24 -14.21
C LEU A 888 12.64 0.02 -14.58
N LYS A 889 11.70 0.49 -13.76
CA LYS A 889 10.24 0.41 -14.04
C LYS A 889 9.81 1.14 -15.31
N ARG A 890 10.56 2.15 -15.75
CA ARG A 890 10.31 2.89 -16.99
C ARG A 890 10.97 2.25 -18.21
N GLY A 891 11.70 1.15 -18.05
CA GLY A 891 12.48 0.53 -19.12
C GLY A 891 13.65 1.42 -19.60
N ARG A 892 14.21 2.25 -18.71
CA ARG A 892 15.28 3.21 -19.01
C ARG A 892 16.52 3.02 -18.13
N CYS A 893 16.74 1.81 -17.63
CA CYS A 893 17.95 1.48 -16.87
C CYS A 893 19.09 1.15 -17.86
N PRO A 894 20.21 1.90 -17.87
CA PRO A 894 21.29 1.69 -18.84
C PRO A 894 22.33 0.65 -18.36
N TYR A 895 22.20 0.12 -17.15
CA TYR A 895 23.20 -0.73 -16.53
C TYR A 895 22.95 -2.21 -16.83
N HIS A 896 24.03 -2.99 -16.92
CA HIS A 896 23.98 -4.45 -16.98
C HIS A 896 24.03 -5.08 -15.58
N TYR A 897 24.77 -4.49 -14.65
CA TYR A 897 24.87 -4.93 -13.27
C TYR A 897 24.81 -3.73 -12.32
N VAL A 898 24.16 -3.90 -11.18
CA VAL A 898 24.10 -2.87 -10.14
C VAL A 898 24.35 -3.45 -8.76
N GLU A 899 25.39 -2.97 -8.08
CA GLU A 899 25.60 -3.21 -6.65
C GLU A 899 24.70 -2.27 -5.84
N VAL A 900 23.83 -2.84 -5.01
CA VAL A 900 22.79 -2.09 -4.28
C VAL A 900 22.98 -2.25 -2.77
N MET A 901 23.12 -1.13 -2.06
CA MET A 901 23.27 -1.11 -0.60
C MET A 901 22.31 -0.10 0.02
N ALA A 902 21.53 -0.53 1.02
CA ALA A 902 20.54 0.32 1.68
C ALA A 902 21.16 1.51 2.45
N CYS A 903 22.35 1.31 3.02
CA CYS A 903 23.06 2.30 3.82
C CYS A 903 23.92 3.22 2.91
N PRO A 904 23.91 4.55 3.10
CA PRO A 904 24.90 5.44 2.48
C PRO A 904 26.31 5.00 2.86
N SER A 905 27.26 5.02 1.93
CA SER A 905 28.63 4.49 2.11
C SER A 905 28.72 3.00 2.46
N GLY A 906 27.64 2.25 2.21
CA GLY A 906 27.66 0.78 2.26
C GLY A 906 27.72 0.19 3.68
N CYS A 907 28.21 -1.04 3.78
CA CYS A 907 28.21 -1.80 5.04
C CYS A 907 29.12 -1.21 6.14
N LEU A 908 30.14 -0.43 5.77
CA LEU A 908 31.01 0.23 6.75
C LEU A 908 30.29 1.31 7.57
N ASN A 909 29.17 1.82 7.05
CA ASN A 909 28.28 2.77 7.70
C ASN A 909 26.90 2.15 8.01
N GLY A 910 26.86 0.84 8.23
CA GLY A 910 25.63 0.14 8.56
C GLY A 910 25.06 0.55 9.93
N GLY A 911 23.75 0.43 10.11
CA GLY A 911 23.07 0.87 11.34
C GLY A 911 23.52 0.17 12.62
N GLY A 912 24.14 -1.02 12.52
CA GLY A 912 24.68 -1.78 13.65
C GLY A 912 26.13 -1.45 14.00
N GLN A 913 26.77 -0.52 13.29
CA GLN A 913 28.14 -0.08 13.57
C GLN A 913 28.22 0.79 14.82
N LEU A 914 29.44 0.94 15.35
CA LEU A 914 29.68 1.79 16.52
C LEU A 914 29.45 3.26 16.19
N LYS A 915 28.80 3.95 17.11
CA LYS A 915 28.69 5.41 17.12
C LYS A 915 29.67 5.92 18.19
N ALA A 916 30.52 6.89 17.84
CA ALA A 916 31.41 7.53 18.78
C ALA A 916 30.86 8.91 19.16
N PRO A 917 30.43 9.15 20.41
CA PRO A 917 29.95 10.47 20.84
C PRO A 917 31.04 11.54 20.76
N GLU A 918 32.30 11.13 20.95
CA GLU A 918 33.47 12.01 21.02
C GLU A 918 34.08 12.35 19.65
N MET A 919 33.67 11.66 18.58
CA MET A 919 34.19 11.83 17.22
C MET A 919 33.06 12.08 16.23
N PRO A 920 33.16 13.07 15.32
CA PRO A 920 32.19 13.23 14.25
C PRO A 920 32.03 11.95 13.44
N GLY A 921 30.79 11.52 13.18
CA GLY A 921 30.53 10.24 12.50
C GLY A 921 31.22 10.08 11.13
N LYS A 922 31.46 11.18 10.41
CA LYS A 922 32.21 11.18 9.15
C LYS A 922 33.69 10.82 9.33
N GLU A 923 34.33 11.29 10.39
CA GLU A 923 35.73 10.99 10.70
C GLU A 923 35.89 9.54 11.15
N LEU A 924 34.95 9.06 11.96
CA LEU A 924 34.91 7.65 12.35
C LEU A 924 34.78 6.74 11.12
N LEU A 925 33.85 7.06 10.21
CA LEU A 925 33.68 6.29 8.97
C LEU A 925 34.96 6.29 8.12
N GLN A 926 35.63 7.43 7.95
CA GLN A 926 36.91 7.49 7.24
C GLN A 926 38.01 6.66 7.91
N HIS A 927 38.01 6.59 9.24
CA HIS A 927 38.94 5.72 9.97
C HIS A 927 38.64 4.24 9.70
N VAL A 928 37.37 3.84 9.77
CA VAL A 928 36.92 2.47 9.48
C VAL A 928 37.24 2.09 8.03
N GLU A 929 37.00 2.98 7.06
CA GLU A 929 37.36 2.78 5.65
C GLU A 929 38.85 2.50 5.47
N ARG A 930 39.72 3.28 6.13
CA ARG A 930 41.18 3.08 6.07
C ARG A 930 41.63 1.75 6.67
N LEU A 931 41.07 1.37 7.82
CA LEU A 931 41.43 0.09 8.45
C LEU A 931 40.94 -1.10 7.62
N TYR A 932 39.75 -1.01 7.04
CA TYR A 932 39.23 -2.03 6.13
C TYR A 932 40.13 -2.17 4.89
N SER A 933 40.61 -1.07 4.31
CA SER A 933 41.50 -1.10 3.14
C SER A 933 42.91 -1.62 3.43
N MET A 934 43.33 -1.67 4.69
CA MET A 934 44.62 -2.25 5.09
C MET A 934 44.60 -3.78 5.16
N VAL A 935 43.41 -4.40 5.20
CA VAL A 935 43.28 -5.86 5.21
C VAL A 935 43.74 -6.40 3.86
N ARG A 936 44.57 -7.45 3.90
CA ARG A 936 45.10 -8.12 2.71
C ARG A 936 43.95 -8.58 1.80
N THR A 937 44.04 -8.26 0.51
CA THR A 937 43.05 -8.68 -0.48
C THR A 937 43.49 -9.93 -1.21
N GLU A 938 42.56 -10.86 -1.45
CA GLU A 938 42.77 -12.09 -2.20
C GLU A 938 41.66 -12.28 -3.23
N ALA A 939 41.97 -12.91 -4.37
CA ALA A 939 40.96 -13.29 -5.34
C ALA A 939 40.26 -14.57 -4.87
N PRO A 940 38.92 -14.67 -4.95
CA PRO A 940 38.18 -15.86 -4.51
C PRO A 940 38.70 -17.20 -5.08
N GLU A 941 39.19 -17.18 -6.31
CA GLU A 941 39.76 -18.32 -7.02
C GLU A 941 41.10 -18.80 -6.44
N ASP A 942 41.87 -17.89 -5.83
CA ASP A 942 43.20 -18.16 -5.29
C ASP A 942 43.15 -18.58 -3.82
N VAL A 943 41.99 -18.47 -3.16
CA VAL A 943 41.85 -18.78 -1.74
C VAL A 943 41.94 -20.30 -1.52
N PRO A 944 42.91 -20.79 -0.71
CA PRO A 944 43.04 -22.21 -0.42
C PRO A 944 41.76 -22.81 0.17
N GLY A 945 41.38 -23.98 -0.31
CA GLY A 945 40.21 -24.74 0.15
C GLY A 945 38.88 -24.36 -0.53
N VAL A 946 38.76 -23.22 -1.22
CA VAL A 946 37.51 -22.86 -1.91
C VAL A 946 37.20 -23.84 -3.05
N GLN A 947 38.16 -24.11 -3.92
CA GLN A 947 38.00 -25.07 -5.02
C GLN A 947 37.73 -26.50 -4.51
N GLU A 948 38.43 -26.90 -3.45
CA GLU A 948 38.23 -28.21 -2.82
C GLU A 948 36.80 -28.37 -2.28
N LEU A 949 36.22 -27.31 -1.70
CA LEU A 949 34.82 -27.30 -1.27
C LEU A 949 33.84 -27.34 -2.43
N TYR A 950 34.15 -26.70 -3.56
CA TYR A 950 33.32 -26.89 -4.75
C TYR A 950 33.30 -28.35 -5.19
N GLU A 951 34.47 -28.99 -5.25
CA GLU A 951 34.59 -30.37 -5.74
C GLU A 951 33.98 -31.39 -4.76
N HIS A 952 34.36 -31.35 -3.49
CA HIS A 952 34.03 -32.40 -2.53
C HIS A 952 32.75 -32.14 -1.73
N TRP A 953 32.47 -30.87 -1.38
CA TRP A 953 31.29 -30.52 -0.59
C TRP A 953 30.09 -30.19 -1.47
N LEU A 954 30.30 -29.41 -2.53
CA LEU A 954 29.23 -28.96 -3.42
C LEU A 954 29.04 -29.87 -4.64
N HIS A 955 29.92 -30.84 -4.88
CA HIS A 955 29.85 -31.77 -6.03
C HIS A 955 29.96 -31.07 -7.40
N GLY A 956 30.81 -30.05 -7.49
CA GLY A 956 31.11 -29.29 -8.70
C GLY A 956 30.37 -27.96 -8.80
N GLU A 957 30.86 -27.12 -9.70
CA GLU A 957 30.24 -25.84 -10.03
C GLU A 957 28.90 -26.05 -10.73
N GLY A 958 27.87 -25.27 -10.36
CA GLY A 958 26.54 -25.36 -10.97
C GLY A 958 25.76 -26.66 -10.66
N SER A 959 26.23 -27.46 -9.69
CA SER A 959 25.51 -28.65 -9.24
C SER A 959 24.17 -28.29 -8.57
N GLU A 960 23.26 -29.26 -8.46
CA GLU A 960 22.01 -29.09 -7.70
C GLU A 960 22.28 -28.74 -6.23
N ARG A 961 23.36 -29.30 -5.66
CA ARG A 961 23.77 -29.03 -4.28
C ARG A 961 24.29 -27.60 -4.12
N ALA A 962 25.08 -27.09 -5.05
CA ALA A 962 25.50 -25.69 -5.10
C ALA A 962 24.28 -24.76 -5.23
N SER A 963 23.33 -25.09 -6.11
CA SER A 963 22.08 -24.32 -6.24
C SER A 963 21.27 -24.30 -4.94
N CYS A 964 21.18 -25.42 -4.23
CA CYS A 964 20.42 -25.50 -2.98
C CYS A 964 21.07 -24.72 -1.84
N LEU A 965 22.39 -24.85 -1.67
CA LEU A 965 23.13 -24.30 -0.54
C LEU A 965 23.62 -22.86 -0.75
N LEU A 966 23.86 -22.44 -2.00
CA LEU A 966 24.44 -21.14 -2.32
C LEU A 966 23.46 -20.17 -3.00
N HIS A 967 22.27 -20.62 -3.41
CA HIS A 967 21.24 -19.75 -3.99
C HIS A 967 19.96 -19.71 -3.16
N THR A 968 19.16 -18.67 -3.38
CA THR A 968 17.84 -18.47 -2.76
C THR A 968 16.90 -17.78 -3.74
N SER A 969 15.60 -17.83 -3.44
CA SER A 969 14.58 -17.05 -4.13
C SER A 969 14.06 -15.90 -3.27
N TYR A 970 13.46 -14.92 -3.95
CA TYR A 970 12.82 -13.75 -3.35
C TYR A 970 11.36 -13.71 -3.78
N HIS A 971 10.49 -13.27 -2.87
CA HIS A 971 9.04 -13.36 -3.08
C HIS A 971 8.36 -12.04 -2.74
N ALA A 972 7.32 -11.69 -3.50
CA ALA A 972 6.55 -10.48 -3.21
C ALA A 972 5.79 -10.69 -1.89
N VAL A 973 5.94 -9.76 -0.94
CA VAL A 973 5.18 -9.81 0.31
C VAL A 973 3.79 -9.26 0.06
N GLU A 974 2.77 -10.10 0.18
CA GLU A 974 1.37 -9.66 0.16
C GLU A 974 1.15 -8.66 1.29
N LYS A 975 0.64 -7.47 0.97
CA LYS A 975 0.36 -6.46 1.99
C LYS A 975 -0.81 -6.92 2.86
N ALA A 976 -0.49 -7.52 4.00
CA ALA A 976 -1.42 -7.57 5.12
C ALA A 976 -1.55 -6.13 5.68
N SER A 977 -2.67 -5.46 5.44
CA SER A 977 -3.03 -4.21 6.12
C SER A 977 -3.43 -4.51 7.58
N SER A 978 -2.47 -5.01 8.36
CA SER A 978 -2.61 -5.08 9.81
C SER A 978 -2.60 -3.66 10.38
N GLY A 979 -3.79 -3.12 10.67
CA GLY A 979 -3.97 -1.88 11.40
C GLY A 979 -3.40 -2.02 12.81
N LEU A 980 -2.21 -1.45 13.03
CA LEU A 980 -1.63 -1.35 14.37
C LEU A 980 -2.19 -0.11 15.06
N SER A 981 -2.87 -0.35 16.17
CA SER A 981 -3.29 0.65 17.14
C SER A 981 -2.06 1.29 17.80
N ILE A 982 -2.02 2.63 17.82
CA ILE A 982 -1.08 3.41 18.64
C ILE A 982 -1.93 4.22 19.61
N ARG A 983 -1.77 3.97 20.92
CA ARG A 983 -2.31 4.80 22.00
C ARG A 983 -1.44 6.06 22.13
N TRP A 984 -2.08 7.21 22.32
CA TRP A 984 -1.44 8.49 22.68
C TRP A 984 -0.65 8.37 23.97
#